data_AF-A0A3E0MZL7-F1
#
_entry.id   AF-A0A3E0MZL7-F1
#
_cell.length_a   1.000
_cell.length_b   1.000
_cell.length_c   1.000
_cell.angle_alpha   90.00
_cell.angle_beta   90.00
_cell.angle_gamma   90.00
#
_symmetry.space_group_name_H-M   'P 1'
#
loop_
_entity.id
_entity.type
_entity.pdbx_description
1 polymer ?
#
loop_
_entity_poly.entity_id
_entity_poly.type
_entity_poly.pdbx_seq_one_letter_code
_entity_poly.pdbx_strand_id
1 'polypeptide(L)'
;MPRLRILTNLAVGLLVGLLVFGDLAGAAKVRLDNGQLLTGNVANIKSMVEADRVADENNSIVMVDDGLRRTFVSLNRIQEVINAAADPEEVFVLKHHRLAQTGKPLAAMGAVVETTPWSVFGRRTMTIQTADGPKSIVQGITKITPRYYEVRSVYAEAADRILLDQRYATSTLPSELVRQIVYRSINKRDPDDRLRVAEFFLQGRRYREAEKELAGIVRDFPKLDGLDFLRQQITQLKAREALVEIRRRQSSGQIAFAQRILESFPQEDIAGETQEEVRQLIKAHRGSTQRLGALREDLQARLEQLAATEQARFRPIVAEIVAELRPSNINRLATYTRLASDPTQSDVEKLALAASGWLVGADEAVPNVAISTSLFEVRNRIRDYLLQDVKPERREILKKIRSEEAGSPRLVAALLAHMTPPYALPEPHAEIEGLFELTVPGRGKEADVTYYVQVPPEYDPYRRYPTIVTLHSAFTTPELQIDWWAGGRSKQTGMRLGQGTRHGYIVVAPAWAREDQRQYGYSRREHLAVLDALRDACRRFSIDTDRIFLSGHSMGADAAWDMGLAHPDLWAGVLPIVGEVDSNRFNFNALYWKNAQHVPFYFVGGTLDGLKSVKNAVEFNRLLGRRGFDVTVVEYLGRGQESYSDEVLRLFEWMNLKKRNFYPEEFKASTFRSFDNFFWYLEVDRFLDGQVKDPIDWGNRGGRALKVGGSIRKMNDGKTIVRVRSGGGPTIVWLSPELVNFEKPIVVSATNAGRRVRNPRPDVGAMLEDVRTRGDRQHPFWARVEFGLDR
;
A
#
# COMPACT_ATOMS: atom_id res chain seq x y z
N MET A 1 21.06 39.24 -23.63
CA MET A 1 19.79 38.82 -24.27
C MET A 1 20.11 38.10 -25.58
N PRO A 2 19.38 37.06 -26.03
CA PRO A 2 18.28 36.28 -25.42
C PRO A 2 18.77 34.88 -24.96
N ARG A 3 18.26 34.22 -23.92
CA ARG A 3 16.91 33.64 -23.78
C ARG A 3 16.58 33.47 -22.30
N LEU A 4 15.82 34.40 -21.74
CA LEU A 4 14.90 34.13 -20.64
C LEU A 4 13.53 33.88 -21.29
N ARG A 5 13.05 32.65 -21.28
CA ARG A 5 11.65 32.34 -21.60
C ARG A 5 11.16 31.29 -20.63
N ILE A 6 10.50 31.76 -19.57
CA ILE A 6 9.64 30.97 -18.71
C ILE A 6 8.35 31.78 -18.52
N LEU A 7 7.21 31.06 -18.61
CA LEU A 7 5.82 31.45 -18.37
C LEU A 7 5.09 32.18 -19.51
N THR A 8 4.18 31.46 -20.16
CA THR A 8 2.74 31.44 -19.85
C THR A 8 2.06 30.46 -20.80
N ASN A 9 1.23 29.54 -20.29
CA ASN A 9 -0.03 29.17 -20.94
C ASN A 9 -0.87 28.29 -20.00
N LEU A 10 -1.92 28.93 -19.48
CA LEU A 10 -3.08 28.32 -18.87
C LEU A 10 -4.18 28.37 -19.93
N ALA A 11 -4.59 27.22 -20.48
CA ALA A 11 -5.82 27.10 -21.25
C ALA A 11 -6.32 25.66 -21.16
N VAL A 12 -7.43 25.49 -20.44
CA VAL A 12 -8.22 24.27 -20.39
C VAL A 12 -8.98 24.15 -21.70
N GLY A 13 -8.69 23.12 -22.48
CA GLY A 13 -9.44 22.74 -23.67
C GLY A 13 -9.72 21.25 -23.62
N LEU A 14 -10.98 20.89 -23.40
CA LEU A 14 -11.48 19.52 -23.41
C LEU A 14 -11.55 19.06 -24.87
N LEU A 15 -10.60 18.23 -25.32
CA LEU A 15 -10.61 17.67 -26.67
C LEU A 15 -10.28 16.19 -26.60
N VAL A 16 -11.30 15.36 -26.86
CA VAL A 16 -11.15 13.92 -27.07
C VAL A 16 -10.44 13.74 -28.42
N GLY A 17 -9.12 13.54 -28.37
CA GLY A 17 -8.28 13.34 -29.56
C GLY A 17 -8.14 11.86 -29.90
N LEU A 18 -8.40 11.51 -31.17
CA LEU A 18 -8.03 10.22 -31.75
C LEU A 18 -6.52 9.98 -31.61
N LEU A 19 -6.15 8.78 -31.12
CA LEU A 19 -4.77 8.37 -30.87
C LEU A 19 -4.07 8.04 -32.19
N VAL A 20 -3.12 8.88 -32.61
CA VAL A 20 -2.12 8.59 -33.64
C VAL A 20 -0.75 8.86 -33.00
N PHE A 21 0.13 7.84 -32.96
CA PHE A 21 1.42 7.86 -32.28
C PHE A 21 2.55 7.57 -33.27
N GLY A 22 2.88 8.56 -34.12
CA GLY A 22 4.16 8.55 -34.82
C GLY A 22 5.33 8.78 -33.85
N ASP A 23 6.54 8.38 -34.25
CA ASP A 23 7.82 8.59 -33.53
C ASP A 23 7.94 10.03 -33.00
N LEU A 24 7.55 10.25 -31.75
CA LEU A 24 7.64 11.52 -31.06
C LEU A 24 8.91 11.52 -30.20
N ALA A 25 9.92 12.27 -30.65
CA ALA A 25 11.21 12.44 -29.98
C ALA A 25 11.13 13.32 -28.69
N GLY A 26 10.09 13.18 -27.88
CA GLY A 26 9.89 13.94 -26.64
C GLY A 26 9.17 13.12 -25.56
N ALA A 27 9.51 13.38 -24.29
CA ALA A 27 8.89 12.68 -23.16
C ALA A 27 7.40 13.05 -23.05
N ALA A 28 6.52 12.04 -23.10
CA ALA A 28 5.09 12.20 -22.90
C ALA A 28 4.71 11.88 -21.45
N LYS A 29 3.57 12.43 -21.01
CA LYS A 29 2.91 12.05 -19.75
C LYS A 29 1.73 11.13 -20.06
N VAL A 30 1.78 9.90 -19.57
CA VAL A 30 0.72 8.90 -19.76
C VAL A 30 -0.09 8.82 -18.48
N ARG A 31 -1.38 9.20 -18.54
CA ARG A 31 -2.33 9.04 -17.44
C ARG A 31 -3.13 7.77 -17.64
N LEU A 32 -3.11 6.90 -16.64
CA LEU A 32 -3.94 5.70 -16.59
C LEU A 32 -5.33 6.04 -16.05
N ASP A 33 -6.31 5.19 -16.36
CA ASP A 33 -7.70 5.28 -15.88
C ASP A 33 -7.85 5.24 -14.34
N ASN A 34 -6.84 4.73 -13.64
CA ASN A 34 -6.75 4.73 -12.17
C ASN A 34 -6.11 6.02 -11.59
N GLY A 35 -5.76 6.99 -12.45
CA GLY A 35 -5.13 8.27 -12.07
C GLY A 35 -3.60 8.25 -11.99
N GLN A 36 -2.95 7.09 -12.14
CA GLN A 36 -1.49 7.00 -12.14
C GLN A 36 -0.90 7.77 -13.33
N LEU A 37 0.19 8.50 -13.07
CA LEU A 37 0.91 9.27 -14.08
C LEU A 37 2.30 8.69 -14.33
N LEU A 38 2.58 8.31 -15.57
CA LEU A 38 3.89 7.89 -16.05
C LEU A 38 4.49 8.99 -16.91
N THR A 39 5.82 9.11 -16.95
CA THR A 39 6.50 10.13 -17.77
C THR A 39 7.74 9.53 -18.40
N GLY A 40 7.85 9.64 -19.72
CA GLY A 40 8.96 9.07 -20.48
C GLY A 40 8.64 8.98 -21.97
N ASN A 41 9.54 8.36 -22.71
CA ASN A 41 9.32 8.03 -24.12
C ASN A 41 8.33 6.86 -24.22
N VAL A 42 7.33 6.96 -25.10
CA VAL A 42 6.23 6.01 -25.17
C VAL A 42 6.33 5.18 -26.45
N ALA A 43 6.14 3.86 -26.34
CA ALA A 43 6.07 2.96 -27.49
C ALA A 43 5.09 1.80 -27.25
N ASN A 44 4.38 1.37 -28.29
CA ASN A 44 3.50 0.20 -28.25
C ASN A 44 4.25 -1.05 -28.71
N ILE A 45 4.33 -2.08 -27.85
CA ILE A 45 5.12 -3.29 -28.09
C ILE A 45 4.26 -4.56 -28.12
N LYS A 46 4.67 -5.52 -28.95
CA LYS A 46 3.89 -6.75 -29.19
C LYS A 46 3.91 -7.71 -28.01
N SER A 47 5.06 -7.81 -27.34
CA SER A 47 5.35 -8.85 -26.36
C SER A 47 6.41 -8.36 -25.36
N MET A 48 6.38 -8.92 -24.15
CA MET A 48 7.37 -8.70 -23.10
C MET A 48 8.72 -9.38 -23.40
N VAL A 49 8.80 -10.24 -24.42
CA VAL A 49 10.06 -10.81 -24.91
C VAL A 49 10.90 -9.71 -25.55
N GLU A 50 12.12 -9.47 -25.07
CA GLU A 50 12.98 -8.34 -25.48
C GLU A 50 13.15 -8.25 -27.01
N ALA A 51 13.37 -9.38 -27.69
CA ALA A 51 13.55 -9.43 -29.15
C ALA A 51 12.30 -8.99 -29.94
N ASP A 52 11.12 -9.05 -29.33
CA ASP A 52 9.84 -8.71 -29.96
C ASP A 52 9.35 -7.28 -29.60
N ARG A 53 10.17 -6.49 -28.87
CA ARG A 53 9.82 -5.13 -28.44
C ARG A 53 9.99 -4.09 -29.55
N VAL A 54 9.46 -4.40 -30.74
CA VAL A 54 9.40 -3.48 -31.88
C VAL A 54 8.16 -2.60 -31.75
N ALA A 55 8.34 -1.29 -31.93
CA ALA A 55 7.25 -0.32 -31.86
C ALA A 55 6.26 -0.51 -33.02
N ASP A 56 4.99 -0.70 -32.71
CA ASP A 56 3.87 -0.76 -33.66
C ASP A 56 2.59 -0.34 -32.94
N GLU A 57 1.89 0.66 -33.47
CA GLU A 57 0.68 1.26 -32.90
C GLU A 57 -0.43 0.23 -32.63
N ASN A 58 -0.48 -0.88 -33.38
CA ASN A 58 -1.52 -1.91 -33.26
C ASN A 58 -1.36 -2.84 -32.05
N ASN A 59 -0.24 -2.71 -31.32
CA ASN A 59 0.07 -3.55 -30.18
C ASN A 59 -0.66 -3.12 -28.91
N SER A 60 -0.93 -4.07 -28.02
CA SER A 60 -1.76 -3.85 -26.82
C SER A 60 -1.00 -3.55 -25.53
N ILE A 61 0.34 -3.51 -25.57
CA ILE A 61 1.19 -3.23 -24.40
C ILE A 61 1.90 -1.90 -24.66
N VAL A 62 1.83 -0.99 -23.71
CA VAL A 62 2.50 0.31 -23.78
C VAL A 62 3.71 0.30 -22.85
N MET A 63 4.87 0.62 -23.42
CA MET A 63 6.12 0.84 -22.72
C MET A 63 6.35 2.34 -22.55
N VAL A 64 6.70 2.76 -21.33
CA VAL A 64 7.15 4.11 -20.98
C VAL A 64 8.59 4.03 -20.46
N ASP A 65 9.55 4.56 -21.21
CA ASP A 65 10.98 4.59 -20.85
C ASP A 65 11.36 5.97 -20.31
N ASP A 66 11.70 6.04 -19.02
CA ASP A 66 12.07 7.30 -18.35
C ASP A 66 13.59 7.57 -18.32
N GLY A 67 14.38 6.67 -18.95
CA GLY A 67 15.84 6.67 -18.98
C GLY A 67 16.51 5.90 -17.82
N LEU A 68 15.81 5.68 -16.71
CA LEU A 68 16.24 4.85 -15.59
C LEU A 68 15.64 3.44 -15.68
N ARG A 69 14.37 3.37 -16.05
CA ARG A 69 13.57 2.14 -16.11
C ARG A 69 12.54 2.21 -17.23
N ARG A 70 12.05 1.04 -17.62
CA ARG A 70 10.91 0.86 -18.51
C ARG A 70 9.70 0.41 -17.71
N THR A 71 8.58 1.10 -17.88
CA THR A 71 7.30 0.74 -17.26
C THR A 71 6.33 0.24 -18.32
N PHE A 72 5.72 -0.92 -18.10
CA PHE A 72 4.80 -1.56 -19.03
C PHE A 72 3.40 -1.63 -18.43
N VAL A 73 2.41 -1.24 -19.23
CA VAL A 73 0.98 -1.24 -18.89
C VAL A 73 0.16 -1.69 -20.09
N SER A 74 -1.08 -2.13 -19.87
CA SER A 74 -1.99 -2.43 -20.98
C SER A 74 -2.49 -1.15 -21.65
N LEU A 75 -2.56 -1.14 -22.98
CA LEU A 75 -3.12 -0.02 -23.76
C LEU A 75 -4.56 0.32 -23.32
N ASN A 76 -5.34 -0.69 -22.93
CA ASN A 76 -6.72 -0.52 -22.49
C ASN A 76 -6.85 0.18 -21.12
N ARG A 77 -5.74 0.47 -20.43
CA ARG A 77 -5.70 1.22 -19.17
C ARG A 77 -5.34 2.69 -19.36
N ILE A 78 -4.95 3.09 -20.57
CA ILE A 78 -4.56 4.47 -20.85
C ILE A 78 -5.82 5.32 -21.01
N GLN A 79 -5.90 6.37 -20.20
CA GLN A 79 -6.96 7.37 -20.28
C GLN A 79 -6.56 8.53 -21.18
N GLU A 80 -5.32 9.01 -21.03
CA GLU A 80 -4.83 10.20 -21.71
C GLU A 80 -3.31 10.11 -21.94
N VAL A 81 -2.84 10.55 -23.11
CA VAL A 81 -1.41 10.79 -23.35
C VAL A 81 -1.21 12.26 -23.69
N ILE A 82 -0.45 12.94 -22.83
CA ILE A 82 -0.18 14.37 -22.94
C ILE A 82 1.23 14.53 -23.47
N ASN A 83 1.33 14.99 -24.71
CA ASN A 83 2.59 15.39 -25.32
C ASN A 83 2.94 16.79 -24.82
N ALA A 84 4.02 16.90 -24.06
CA ALA A 84 4.56 18.19 -23.63
C ALA A 84 6.03 18.26 -24.02
N ALA A 85 6.50 19.45 -24.41
CA ALA A 85 7.94 19.68 -24.48
C ALA A 85 8.52 19.43 -23.08
N ALA A 86 9.42 18.45 -22.95
CA ALA A 86 10.12 18.24 -21.70
C ALA A 86 11.01 19.45 -21.42
N ASP A 87 10.98 19.97 -20.20
CA ASP A 87 11.98 20.94 -19.77
C ASP A 87 13.36 20.27 -19.90
N PRO A 88 14.36 20.95 -20.50
CA PRO A 88 15.69 20.37 -20.64
C PRO A 88 16.28 20.08 -19.26
N GLU A 89 16.56 18.80 -19.02
CA GLU A 89 17.18 18.32 -17.79
C GLU A 89 18.69 18.66 -17.79
N GLU A 90 19.22 19.14 -16.68
CA GLU A 90 20.67 19.36 -16.56
C GLU A 90 21.43 18.04 -16.58
N VAL A 91 22.46 17.95 -17.43
CA VAL A 91 23.23 16.72 -17.61
C VAL A 91 24.72 17.02 -17.49
N PHE A 92 25.40 16.24 -16.63
CA PHE A 92 26.85 16.26 -16.48
C PHE A 92 27.46 14.97 -17.03
N VAL A 93 28.35 15.10 -18.02
CA VAL A 93 29.04 13.97 -18.66
C VAL A 93 30.49 13.91 -18.17
N LEU A 94 30.87 12.75 -17.62
CA LEU A 94 32.15 12.51 -16.97
C LEU A 94 33.12 11.85 -17.96
N LYS A 95 33.90 12.68 -18.66
CA LYS A 95 34.78 12.25 -19.77
C LYS A 95 36.16 11.72 -19.33
N HIS A 96 36.47 11.72 -18.04
CA HIS A 96 37.77 11.29 -17.50
C HIS A 96 37.92 9.77 -17.34
N HIS A 97 36.90 8.99 -17.68
CA HIS A 97 36.97 7.53 -17.69
C HIS A 97 37.42 7.01 -19.07
N ARG A 98 38.45 6.17 -19.09
CA ARG A 98 38.74 5.32 -20.25
C ARG A 98 37.78 4.13 -20.20
N LEU A 99 36.72 4.15 -21.02
CA LEU A 99 35.70 3.09 -21.01
C LEU A 99 36.20 1.82 -21.72
N ALA A 100 35.72 0.67 -21.25
CA ALA A 100 35.94 -0.59 -21.95
C ALA A 100 35.08 -0.62 -23.23
N GLN A 101 35.74 -0.72 -24.39
CA GLN A 101 35.06 -0.83 -25.70
C GLN A 101 34.92 -2.28 -26.19
N THR A 102 35.79 -3.17 -25.71
CA THR A 102 35.81 -4.60 -26.05
C THR A 102 35.65 -5.45 -24.78
N GLY A 103 34.92 -6.55 -24.89
CA GLY A 103 34.64 -7.47 -23.79
C GLY A 103 33.39 -8.31 -24.06
N LYS A 104 33.08 -9.21 -23.12
CA LYS A 104 31.86 -10.03 -23.15
C LYS A 104 30.69 -9.21 -22.60
N PRO A 105 29.58 -9.03 -23.36
CA PRO A 105 28.38 -8.42 -22.80
C PRO A 105 27.81 -9.33 -21.72
N LEU A 106 27.31 -8.72 -20.63
CA LEU A 106 26.71 -9.49 -19.55
C LEU A 106 25.25 -9.85 -19.90
N ALA A 107 24.99 -11.14 -20.15
CA ALA A 107 23.63 -11.61 -20.41
C ALA A 107 22.76 -11.63 -19.14
N ALA A 108 23.36 -12.00 -18.01
CA ALA A 108 22.71 -12.02 -16.70
C ALA A 108 23.72 -11.67 -15.61
N MET A 109 23.29 -10.87 -14.64
CA MET A 109 24.06 -10.49 -13.47
C MET A 109 23.89 -11.54 -12.37
N GLY A 110 24.96 -12.24 -12.04
CA GLY A 110 24.99 -13.11 -10.86
C GLY A 110 24.97 -12.31 -9.56
N ALA A 111 24.89 -13.02 -8.44
CA ALA A 111 24.86 -12.41 -7.12
C ALA A 111 26.05 -11.46 -6.91
N VAL A 112 25.76 -10.25 -6.42
CA VAL A 112 26.80 -9.28 -6.04
C VAL A 112 27.46 -9.78 -4.76
N VAL A 113 28.76 -10.09 -4.85
CA VAL A 113 29.57 -10.57 -3.73
C VAL A 113 30.03 -9.39 -2.88
N GLU A 114 30.53 -8.34 -3.54
CA GLU A 114 31.05 -7.15 -2.88
C GLU A 114 30.90 -5.94 -3.81
N THR A 115 30.71 -4.76 -3.22
CA THR A 115 30.79 -3.49 -3.95
C THR A 115 31.48 -2.45 -3.10
N THR A 116 32.58 -1.88 -3.61
CA THR A 116 33.26 -0.79 -2.91
C THR A 116 32.46 0.51 -3.00
N PRO A 117 32.61 1.44 -2.04
CA PRO A 117 31.99 2.76 -2.13
C PRO A 117 32.45 3.52 -3.37
N TRP A 118 31.60 4.42 -3.86
CA TRP A 118 31.97 5.36 -4.92
C TRP A 118 33.07 6.32 -4.45
N SER A 119 34.13 6.42 -5.23
CA SER A 119 35.14 7.48 -5.08
C SER A 119 34.63 8.82 -5.59
N VAL A 120 35.32 9.90 -5.20
CA VAL A 120 35.07 11.27 -5.72
C VAL A 120 35.30 11.43 -7.23
N PHE A 121 35.90 10.42 -7.89
CA PHE A 121 36.05 10.34 -9.34
C PHE A 121 34.94 9.53 -10.01
N GLY A 122 33.90 9.13 -9.26
CA GLY A 122 32.83 8.29 -9.76
C GLY A 122 33.31 6.88 -10.14
N ARG A 123 34.37 6.35 -9.51
CA ARG A 123 34.84 4.97 -9.71
C ARG A 123 34.53 4.10 -8.50
N ARG A 124 34.17 2.84 -8.74
CA ARG A 124 34.11 1.77 -7.73
C ARG A 124 34.46 0.42 -8.35
N THR A 125 34.63 -0.61 -7.52
CA THR A 125 34.78 -2.00 -7.96
C THR A 125 33.59 -2.79 -7.47
N MET A 126 33.00 -3.59 -8.36
CA MET A 126 31.91 -4.51 -8.05
C MET A 126 32.35 -5.93 -8.40
N THR A 127 32.24 -6.84 -7.45
CA THR A 127 32.54 -8.26 -7.66
C THR A 127 31.22 -9.02 -7.76
N ILE A 128 31.03 -9.73 -8.86
CA ILE A 128 29.85 -10.57 -9.09
C ILE A 128 30.25 -12.03 -9.19
N GLN A 129 29.37 -12.92 -8.76
CA GLN A 129 29.52 -14.34 -9.00
C GLN A 129 29.24 -14.65 -10.48
N THR A 130 30.14 -15.37 -11.15
CA THR A 130 29.94 -15.88 -12.51
C THR A 130 30.10 -17.41 -12.54
N ALA A 131 29.82 -18.04 -13.68
CA ALA A 131 30.02 -19.48 -13.86
C ALA A 131 31.49 -19.89 -13.67
N ASP A 132 32.44 -19.03 -14.04
CA ASP A 132 33.88 -19.26 -13.90
C ASP A 132 34.43 -18.82 -12.53
N GLY A 133 33.56 -18.48 -11.57
CA GLY A 133 33.93 -17.91 -10.27
C GLY A 133 33.67 -16.40 -10.14
N PRO A 134 34.05 -15.78 -9.02
CA PRO A 134 33.89 -14.33 -8.81
C PRO A 134 34.72 -13.52 -9.81
N LYS A 135 34.11 -12.50 -10.43
CA LYS A 135 34.79 -11.55 -11.32
C LYS A 135 34.58 -10.12 -10.84
N SER A 136 35.68 -9.39 -10.69
CA SER A 136 35.68 -7.97 -10.29
C SER A 136 35.64 -7.06 -11.52
N ILE A 137 34.73 -6.10 -11.49
CA ILE A 137 34.46 -5.15 -12.57
C ILE A 137 34.69 -3.75 -12.02
N VAL A 138 35.62 -3.01 -12.64
CA VAL A 138 35.81 -1.59 -12.33
C VAL A 138 34.71 -0.81 -13.05
N GLN A 139 33.91 -0.10 -12.26
CA GLN A 139 32.79 0.69 -12.72
C GLN A 139 33.11 2.18 -12.68
N GLY A 140 32.54 2.93 -13.61
CA GLY A 140 32.66 4.39 -13.70
C GLY A 140 31.31 5.03 -13.95
N ILE A 141 30.99 6.09 -13.21
CA ILE A 141 29.86 6.95 -13.50
C ILE A 141 30.20 7.80 -14.73
N THR A 142 29.44 7.65 -15.81
CA THR A 142 29.72 8.33 -17.08
C THR A 142 28.85 9.54 -17.33
N LYS A 143 27.67 9.56 -16.70
CA LYS A 143 26.69 10.64 -16.82
C LYS A 143 25.86 10.73 -15.55
N ILE A 144 25.52 11.95 -15.13
CA ILE A 144 24.62 12.22 -14.01
C ILE A 144 23.55 13.20 -14.46
N THR A 145 22.29 12.87 -14.17
CA THR A 145 21.12 13.74 -14.26
C THR A 145 20.48 13.89 -12.87
N PRO A 146 19.59 14.88 -12.66
CA PRO A 146 18.77 15.01 -11.47
C PRO A 146 18.03 13.74 -11.07
N ARG A 147 17.58 12.94 -12.05
CA ARG A 147 16.81 11.70 -11.82
C ARG A 147 17.69 10.46 -11.68
N TYR A 148 18.70 10.28 -12.52
CA TYR A 148 19.51 9.06 -12.54
C TYR A 148 20.96 9.31 -12.95
N TYR A 149 21.83 8.33 -12.68
CA TYR A 149 23.19 8.31 -13.19
C TYR A 149 23.49 7.00 -13.95
N GLU A 150 24.39 7.11 -14.93
CA GLU A 150 24.81 6.02 -15.81
C GLU A 150 26.13 5.44 -15.32
N VAL A 151 26.21 4.11 -15.22
CA VAL A 151 27.39 3.37 -14.80
C VAL A 151 27.83 2.42 -15.90
N ARG A 152 29.10 2.52 -16.31
CA ARG A 152 29.69 1.66 -17.34
C ARG A 152 30.99 1.02 -16.88
N SER A 153 31.40 -0.05 -17.54
CA SER A 153 32.70 -0.69 -17.31
C SER A 153 33.84 0.23 -17.72
N VAL A 154 34.76 0.48 -16.79
CA VAL A 154 36.03 1.18 -17.04
C VAL A 154 37.04 0.16 -17.55
N TYR A 155 37.91 0.59 -18.47
CA TYR A 155 38.98 -0.24 -19.01
C TYR A 155 39.90 -0.74 -17.88
N ALA A 156 40.18 -2.04 -17.90
CA ALA A 156 41.19 -2.70 -17.09
C ALA A 156 41.98 -3.69 -17.98
N GLU A 157 43.25 -3.94 -17.69
CA GLU A 157 44.12 -4.75 -18.58
C GLU A 157 43.67 -6.21 -18.74
N ALA A 158 42.85 -6.73 -17.82
CA ALA A 158 42.32 -8.10 -17.84
C ALA A 158 41.74 -8.50 -19.22
N ALA A 159 41.98 -9.75 -19.63
CA ALA A 159 41.53 -10.30 -20.91
C ALA A 159 40.03 -10.64 -20.96
N ASP A 160 39.43 -11.02 -19.83
CA ASP A 160 38.01 -11.40 -19.70
C ASP A 160 37.13 -10.25 -19.18
N ARG A 161 37.11 -9.14 -19.92
CA ARG A 161 36.33 -7.95 -19.52
C ARG A 161 34.83 -8.19 -19.66
N ILE A 162 34.08 -7.77 -18.66
CA ILE A 162 32.61 -7.74 -18.70
C ILE A 162 32.17 -6.32 -19.03
N LEU A 163 31.35 -6.19 -20.08
CA LEU A 163 30.75 -4.91 -20.46
C LEU A 163 29.42 -4.74 -19.73
N LEU A 164 29.33 -3.66 -18.95
CA LEU A 164 28.12 -3.24 -18.23
C LEU A 164 27.64 -1.89 -18.73
N ASP A 165 26.33 -1.74 -18.75
CA ASP A 165 25.63 -0.48 -18.90
C ASP A 165 24.42 -0.45 -17.94
N GLN A 166 24.51 0.32 -16.86
CA GLN A 166 23.53 0.31 -15.77
C GLN A 166 23.02 1.71 -15.45
N ARG A 167 21.81 1.77 -14.88
CA ARG A 167 21.19 3.02 -14.41
C ARG A 167 20.80 2.90 -12.93
N TYR A 168 21.00 3.98 -12.19
CA TYR A 168 20.70 4.08 -10.75
C TYR A 168 20.03 5.42 -10.48
N ALA A 169 19.09 5.50 -9.54
CA ALA A 169 18.50 6.78 -9.19
C ALA A 169 19.55 7.68 -8.50
N THR A 170 19.63 8.96 -8.89
CA THR A 170 20.58 9.92 -8.29
C THR A 170 20.31 10.14 -6.80
N SER A 171 19.07 9.92 -6.37
CA SER A 171 18.67 9.95 -4.96
C SER A 171 19.42 8.94 -4.08
N THR A 172 19.98 7.87 -4.65
CA THR A 172 20.77 6.86 -3.91
C THR A 172 22.17 7.35 -3.51
N LEU A 173 22.68 8.41 -4.14
CA LEU A 173 23.98 8.99 -3.82
C LEU A 173 23.85 10.08 -2.76
N PRO A 174 24.73 10.11 -1.74
CA PRO A 174 24.82 11.24 -0.82
C PRO A 174 25.02 12.55 -1.57
N SER A 175 24.30 13.60 -1.18
CA SER A 175 24.37 14.91 -1.85
C SER A 175 25.77 15.48 -1.99
N GLU A 176 26.60 15.31 -0.96
CA GLU A 176 27.97 15.81 -0.97
C GLU A 176 28.83 15.07 -2.01
N LEU A 177 28.66 13.75 -2.15
CA LEU A 177 29.36 12.99 -3.19
C LEU A 177 28.91 13.42 -4.59
N VAL A 178 27.61 13.65 -4.80
CA VAL A 178 27.09 14.16 -6.08
C VAL A 178 27.72 15.51 -6.41
N ARG A 179 27.77 16.44 -5.45
CA ARG A 179 28.44 17.74 -5.63
C ARG A 179 29.90 17.54 -6.02
N GLN A 180 30.64 16.72 -5.29
CA GLN A 180 32.07 16.47 -5.56
C GLN A 180 32.33 15.91 -6.96
N ILE A 181 31.50 14.99 -7.43
CA ILE A 181 31.62 14.40 -8.77
C ILE A 181 31.29 15.44 -9.84
N VAL A 182 30.15 16.13 -9.71
CA VAL A 182 29.71 17.16 -10.67
C VAL A 182 30.75 18.29 -10.78
N TYR A 183 31.32 18.71 -9.65
CA TYR A 183 32.36 19.75 -9.57
C TYR A 183 33.66 19.43 -10.31
N ARG A 184 33.88 18.16 -10.67
CA ARG A 184 35.02 17.76 -11.53
C ARG A 184 34.72 17.89 -13.01
N SER A 185 33.45 18.02 -13.39
CA SER A 185 33.01 18.14 -14.78
C SER A 185 32.74 19.59 -15.22
N ILE A 186 32.96 20.56 -14.34
CA ILE A 186 32.68 21.99 -14.57
C ILE A 186 33.89 22.88 -14.26
N ASN A 187 33.89 24.10 -14.81
CA ASN A 187 34.79 25.17 -14.43
C ASN A 187 34.20 25.98 -13.25
N LYS A 188 34.74 25.80 -12.04
CA LYS A 188 34.24 26.47 -10.83
C LYS A 188 34.39 27.99 -10.83
N ARG A 189 35.27 28.53 -11.68
CA ARG A 189 35.51 29.97 -11.85
C ARG A 189 34.55 30.60 -12.86
N ASP A 190 33.72 29.78 -13.51
CA ASP A 190 32.69 30.23 -14.43
C ASP A 190 31.32 30.24 -13.69
N PRO A 191 30.67 31.40 -13.56
CA PRO A 191 29.38 31.49 -12.89
C PRO A 191 28.27 30.67 -13.59
N ASP A 192 28.29 30.55 -14.91
CA ASP A 192 27.25 29.82 -15.65
C ASP A 192 27.29 28.32 -15.34
N ASP A 193 28.50 27.76 -15.27
CA ASP A 193 28.73 26.36 -14.89
C ASP A 193 28.30 26.09 -13.44
N ARG A 194 28.46 27.06 -12.53
CA ARG A 194 27.98 26.95 -11.15
C ARG A 194 26.45 27.04 -11.07
N LEU A 195 25.83 27.92 -11.86
CA LEU A 195 24.37 28.05 -11.96
C LEU A 195 23.72 26.74 -12.44
N ARG A 196 24.35 26.05 -13.40
CA ARG A 196 23.89 24.71 -13.84
C ARG A 196 23.89 23.68 -12.72
N VAL A 197 24.83 23.76 -11.76
CA VAL A 197 24.83 22.88 -10.58
C VAL A 197 23.69 23.22 -9.63
N ALA A 198 23.39 24.52 -9.43
CA ALA A 198 22.26 24.93 -8.62
C ALA A 198 20.93 24.45 -9.24
N GLU A 199 20.76 24.62 -10.55
CA GLU A 199 19.61 24.13 -11.33
C GLU A 199 19.49 22.60 -11.27
N PHE A 200 20.61 21.88 -11.40
CA PHE A 200 20.63 20.42 -11.26
C PHE A 200 20.07 19.95 -9.90
N PHE A 201 20.48 20.58 -8.80
CA PHE A 201 19.95 20.26 -7.48
C PHE A 201 18.49 20.69 -7.33
N LEU A 202 18.09 21.79 -7.96
CA LEU A 202 16.70 22.28 -7.99
C LEU A 202 15.78 21.27 -8.68
N GLN A 203 16.14 20.83 -9.90
CA GLN A 203 15.42 19.83 -10.69
C GLN A 203 15.35 18.47 -9.96
N GLY A 204 16.38 18.13 -9.19
CA GLY A 204 16.43 16.92 -8.36
C GLY A 204 15.69 17.03 -7.02
N ARG A 205 14.97 18.14 -6.77
CA ARG A 205 14.30 18.47 -5.49
C ARG A 205 15.23 18.44 -4.28
N ARG A 206 16.52 18.70 -4.48
CA ARG A 206 17.54 18.83 -3.42
C ARG A 206 17.73 20.30 -3.06
N TYR A 207 16.64 20.95 -2.65
CA TYR A 207 16.59 22.41 -2.51
C TYR A 207 17.62 22.98 -1.53
N ARG A 208 17.93 22.27 -0.44
CA ARG A 208 18.99 22.69 0.50
C ARG A 208 20.36 22.76 -0.16
N GLU A 209 20.64 21.87 -1.12
CA GLU A 209 21.92 21.85 -1.82
C GLU A 209 21.97 22.85 -2.96
N ALA A 210 20.84 23.11 -3.62
CA ALA A 210 20.67 24.23 -4.56
C ALA A 210 20.89 25.58 -3.86
N GLU A 211 20.32 25.78 -2.66
CA GLU A 211 20.49 26.98 -1.85
C GLU A 211 21.94 27.19 -1.40
N LYS A 212 22.60 26.14 -0.91
CA LYS A 212 24.03 26.18 -0.57
C LYS A 212 24.90 26.54 -1.78
N GLU A 213 24.59 25.96 -2.94
CA GLU A 213 25.31 26.25 -4.18
C GLU A 213 25.15 27.73 -4.57
N LEU A 214 23.91 28.21 -4.56
CA LEU A 214 23.57 29.60 -4.89
C LEU A 214 24.22 30.59 -3.92
N ALA A 215 24.23 30.30 -2.61
CA ALA A 215 24.91 31.14 -1.62
C ALA A 215 26.43 31.22 -1.90
N GLY A 216 27.04 30.11 -2.35
CA GLY A 216 28.42 30.10 -2.81
C GLY A 216 28.63 30.98 -4.05
N ILE A 217 27.72 30.95 -5.02
CA ILE A 217 27.76 31.79 -6.22
C ILE A 217 27.67 33.27 -5.85
N VAL A 218 26.75 33.66 -4.96
CA VAL A 218 26.61 35.06 -4.50
C VAL A 218 27.92 35.57 -3.88
N ARG A 219 28.58 34.74 -3.08
CA ARG A 219 29.85 35.10 -2.44
C ARG A 219 31.00 35.20 -3.45
N ASP A 220 31.09 34.25 -4.38
CA ASP A 220 32.21 34.14 -5.31
C ASP A 220 32.05 35.12 -6.51
N PHE A 221 30.82 35.49 -6.86
CA PHE A 221 30.45 36.35 -8.01
C PHE A 221 29.45 37.46 -7.61
N PRO A 222 29.84 38.44 -6.79
CA PRO A 222 28.91 39.42 -6.20
C PRO A 222 28.29 40.42 -7.19
N LYS A 223 28.78 40.48 -8.44
CA LYS A 223 28.27 41.35 -9.50
C LYS A 223 27.31 40.65 -10.47
N LEU A 224 26.99 39.38 -10.23
CA LEU A 224 26.13 38.60 -11.11
C LEU A 224 24.66 38.91 -10.83
N ASP A 225 23.96 39.41 -11.85
CA ASP A 225 22.55 39.79 -11.74
C ASP A 225 21.61 38.57 -11.70
N GLY A 226 20.41 38.74 -11.14
CA GLY A 226 19.33 37.74 -11.20
C GLY A 226 19.38 36.62 -10.14
N LEU A 227 20.39 36.61 -9.26
CA LEU A 227 20.52 35.60 -8.20
C LEU A 227 19.41 35.68 -7.15
N ASP A 228 18.88 36.87 -6.87
CA ASP A 228 17.76 37.05 -5.93
C ASP A 228 16.48 36.34 -6.40
N PHE A 229 16.21 36.33 -7.71
CA PHE A 229 15.07 35.63 -8.28
C PHE A 229 15.18 34.11 -8.07
N LEU A 230 16.35 33.54 -8.32
CA LEU A 230 16.61 32.12 -8.09
C LEU A 230 16.50 31.76 -6.60
N ARG A 231 17.02 32.63 -5.72
CA ARG A 231 16.87 32.45 -4.26
C ARG A 231 15.41 32.41 -3.87
N GLN A 232 14.61 33.37 -4.36
CA GLN A 232 13.17 33.42 -4.10
C GLN A 232 12.47 32.17 -4.63
N GLN A 233 12.80 31.70 -5.83
CA GLN A 233 12.25 30.48 -6.41
C GLN A 233 12.53 29.24 -5.54
N ILE A 234 13.77 29.08 -5.07
CA ILE A 234 14.16 27.98 -4.16
C ILE A 234 13.36 28.06 -2.86
N THR A 235 13.23 29.27 -2.28
CA THR A 235 12.42 29.49 -1.07
C THR A 235 10.96 29.10 -1.29
N GLN A 236 10.35 29.48 -2.42
CA GLN A 236 8.97 29.07 -2.76
C GLN A 236 8.82 27.55 -2.88
N LEU A 237 9.78 26.88 -3.55
CA LEU A 237 9.72 25.43 -3.75
C LEU A 237 9.91 24.66 -2.44
N LYS A 238 10.81 25.13 -1.56
CA LYS A 238 10.97 24.59 -0.19
C LYS A 238 9.69 24.75 0.63
N ALA A 239 9.08 25.92 0.60
CA ALA A 239 7.83 26.18 1.34
C ALA A 239 6.69 25.26 0.84
N ARG A 240 6.55 25.09 -0.48
CA ARG A 240 5.58 24.16 -1.07
C ARG A 240 5.85 22.71 -0.69
N GLU A 241 7.12 22.26 -0.70
CA GLU A 241 7.46 20.90 -0.27
C GLU A 241 7.16 20.68 1.22
N ALA A 242 7.46 21.67 2.07
CA ALA A 242 7.12 21.61 3.49
C ALA A 242 5.60 21.50 3.71
N LEU A 243 4.78 22.24 2.96
CA LEU A 243 3.31 22.10 2.99
C LEU A 243 2.83 20.71 2.57
N VAL A 244 3.41 20.17 1.48
CA VAL A 244 3.10 18.79 1.04
C VAL A 244 3.44 17.78 2.14
N GLU A 245 4.57 17.97 2.83
CA GLU A 245 4.96 17.12 3.95
C GLU A 245 4.01 17.29 5.16
N ILE A 246 3.66 18.51 5.54
CA ILE A 246 2.69 18.78 6.63
C ILE A 246 1.37 18.07 6.37
N ARG A 247 0.79 18.26 5.18
CA ARG A 247 -0.48 17.62 4.78
C ARG A 247 -0.37 16.09 4.80
N ARG A 248 0.76 15.55 4.31
CA ARG A 248 1.02 14.10 4.36
C ARG A 248 1.01 13.60 5.80
N ARG A 249 1.78 14.24 6.68
CA ARG A 249 1.87 13.85 8.10
C ARG A 249 0.50 13.90 8.78
N GLN A 250 -0.28 14.96 8.54
CA GLN A 250 -1.66 15.04 9.02
C GLN A 250 -2.53 13.89 8.51
N SER A 251 -2.50 13.62 7.20
CA SER A 251 -3.28 12.53 6.59
C SER A 251 -2.87 11.15 7.11
N SER A 252 -1.61 11.00 7.53
CA SER A 252 -1.02 9.78 8.09
C SER A 252 -1.25 9.63 9.61
N GLY A 253 -1.93 10.56 10.26
CA GLY A 253 -2.22 10.54 11.71
C GLY A 253 -1.13 11.16 12.59
N GLN A 254 -0.06 11.71 12.01
CA GLN A 254 1.07 12.32 12.73
C GLN A 254 0.85 13.82 12.94
N ILE A 255 -0.12 14.14 13.80
CA ILE A 255 -0.59 15.52 14.03
C ILE A 255 0.45 16.34 14.77
N ALA A 256 1.07 15.77 15.81
CA ALA A 256 2.11 16.47 16.59
C ALA A 256 3.38 16.66 15.75
N PHE A 257 3.75 15.70 14.91
CA PHE A 257 4.83 15.89 13.96
C PHE A 257 4.54 17.03 12.97
N ALA A 258 3.35 17.06 12.36
CA ALA A 258 2.95 18.11 11.44
C ALA A 258 2.97 19.49 12.10
N GLN A 259 2.55 19.58 13.37
CA GLN A 259 2.58 20.81 14.15
C GLN A 259 4.02 21.32 14.35
N ARG A 260 4.98 20.46 14.69
CA ARG A 260 6.40 20.87 14.82
C ARG A 260 6.98 21.43 13.52
N ILE A 261 6.55 20.91 12.36
CA ILE A 261 6.95 21.48 11.07
C ILE A 261 6.30 22.86 10.88
N LEU A 262 5.02 23.01 11.21
CA LEU A 262 4.30 24.30 11.11
C LEU A 262 4.93 25.39 12.00
N GLU A 263 5.37 25.03 13.21
CA GLU A 263 6.02 25.96 14.16
C GLU A 263 7.39 26.45 13.67
N SER A 264 8.08 25.64 12.86
CA SER A 264 9.35 25.99 12.23
C SER A 264 9.22 26.47 10.78
N PHE A 265 7.98 26.72 10.31
CA PHE A 265 7.72 27.11 8.94
C PHE A 265 8.24 28.54 8.68
N PRO A 266 9.00 28.77 7.60
CA PRO A 266 9.57 30.09 7.31
C PRO A 266 8.46 31.14 7.12
N GLN A 267 8.69 32.36 7.61
CA GLN A 267 7.69 33.45 7.55
C GLN A 267 8.03 34.51 6.49
N GLU A 268 9.29 34.62 6.09
CA GLU A 268 9.80 35.64 5.17
C GLU A 268 9.98 35.06 3.75
N ASP A 269 9.95 35.93 2.73
CA ASP A 269 10.21 35.61 1.31
C ASP A 269 9.32 34.50 0.70
N ILE A 270 8.09 34.35 1.18
CA ILE A 270 7.12 33.34 0.71
C ILE A 270 5.92 34.03 0.05
N ALA A 271 5.36 33.41 -0.98
CA ALA A 271 4.16 33.89 -1.65
C ALA A 271 2.99 34.03 -0.67
N GLY A 272 2.23 35.12 -0.78
CA GLY A 272 1.12 35.42 0.13
C GLY A 272 0.06 34.32 0.23
N GLU A 273 -0.21 33.61 -0.87
CA GLU A 273 -1.11 32.44 -0.89
C GLU A 273 -0.60 31.32 0.04
N THR A 274 0.68 30.99 -0.06
CA THR A 274 1.32 29.96 0.78
C THR A 274 1.34 30.39 2.26
N GLN A 275 1.60 31.66 2.56
CA GLN A 275 1.53 32.19 3.93
C GLN A 275 0.11 32.10 4.51
N GLU A 276 -0.90 32.47 3.74
CA GLU A 276 -2.29 32.40 4.17
C GLU A 276 -2.71 30.94 4.43
N GLU A 277 -2.30 30.01 3.58
CA GLU A 277 -2.55 28.58 3.79
C GLU A 277 -1.94 28.08 5.12
N VAL A 278 -0.69 28.46 5.42
CA VAL A 278 -0.03 28.11 6.69
C VAL A 278 -0.79 28.69 7.89
N ARG A 279 -1.23 29.96 7.81
CA ARG A 279 -2.05 30.57 8.87
C ARG A 279 -3.35 29.82 9.10
N GLN A 280 -4.02 29.39 8.02
CA GLN A 280 -5.24 28.60 8.11
C GLN A 280 -4.99 27.25 8.79
N LEU A 281 -3.89 26.56 8.45
CA LEU A 281 -3.51 25.30 9.10
C LEU A 281 -3.23 25.50 10.61
N ILE A 282 -2.50 26.55 10.99
CA ILE A 282 -2.23 26.88 12.39
C ILE A 282 -3.54 27.18 13.14
N LYS A 283 -4.43 27.99 12.54
CA LYS A 283 -5.73 28.34 13.12
C LYS A 283 -6.62 27.11 13.30
N ALA A 284 -6.68 26.24 12.28
CA ALA A 284 -7.46 25.00 12.33
C ALA A 284 -6.96 24.07 13.45
N HIS A 285 -5.64 23.94 13.60
CA HIS A 285 -5.03 23.13 14.66
C HIS A 285 -5.37 23.69 16.06
N ARG A 286 -5.13 24.98 16.31
CA ARG A 286 -5.48 25.64 17.59
C ARG A 286 -6.96 25.48 17.93
N GLY A 287 -7.83 25.71 16.95
CA GLY A 287 -9.28 25.54 17.11
C GLY A 287 -9.70 24.09 17.36
N SER A 288 -8.95 23.11 16.87
CA SER A 288 -9.18 21.69 17.20
C SER A 288 -8.83 21.39 18.66
N THR A 289 -7.64 21.82 19.11
CA THR A 289 -7.18 21.64 20.50
C THR A 289 -8.12 22.28 21.51
N GLN A 290 -8.57 23.52 21.25
CA GLN A 290 -9.53 24.20 22.11
C GLN A 290 -10.88 23.46 22.19
N ARG A 291 -11.39 22.97 21.05
CA ARG A 291 -12.64 22.19 21.01
C ARG A 291 -12.52 20.88 21.79
N LEU A 292 -11.38 20.19 21.71
CA LEU A 292 -11.14 18.97 22.48
C LEU A 292 -11.17 19.24 23.99
N GLY A 293 -10.53 20.32 24.43
CA GLY A 293 -10.54 20.75 25.85
C GLY A 293 -11.96 21.05 26.32
N ALA A 294 -12.68 21.91 25.58
CA ALA A 294 -14.06 22.29 25.91
C ALA A 294 -15.03 21.10 25.98
N LEU A 295 -14.90 20.14 25.05
CA LEU A 295 -15.74 18.93 25.08
C LEU A 295 -15.46 18.05 26.31
N ARG A 296 -14.19 17.92 26.71
CA ARG A 296 -13.84 17.15 27.92
C ARG A 296 -14.43 17.78 29.17
N GLU A 297 -14.28 19.10 29.32
CA GLU A 297 -14.81 19.86 30.45
C GLU A 297 -16.34 19.79 30.50
N ASP A 298 -17.02 20.01 29.37
CA ASP A 298 -18.48 20.00 29.28
C ASP A 298 -19.06 18.61 29.61
N LEU A 299 -18.45 17.51 29.14
CA LEU A 299 -18.89 16.15 29.47
C LEU A 299 -18.74 15.83 30.96
N GLN A 300 -17.63 16.27 31.59
CA GLN A 300 -17.39 16.06 33.02
C GLN A 300 -18.36 16.89 33.87
N ALA A 301 -18.55 18.16 33.55
CA ALA A 301 -19.45 19.06 34.27
C ALA A 301 -20.90 18.54 34.25
N ARG A 302 -21.38 18.06 33.08
CA ARG A 302 -22.72 17.45 32.98
C ARG A 302 -22.85 16.19 33.82
N LEU A 303 -21.84 15.32 33.81
CA LEU A 303 -21.83 14.10 34.62
C LEU A 303 -21.93 14.41 36.12
N GLU A 304 -21.32 15.49 36.59
CA GLU A 304 -21.36 15.91 38.01
C GLU A 304 -22.71 16.49 38.42
N GLN A 305 -23.51 16.99 37.48
CA GLN A 305 -24.83 17.56 37.73
C GLN A 305 -25.95 16.50 37.78
N LEU A 306 -25.67 15.25 37.38
CA LEU A 306 -26.66 14.17 37.38
C LEU A 306 -26.93 13.59 38.77
N ALA A 307 -28.09 12.94 38.92
CA ALA A 307 -28.38 12.14 40.10
C ALA A 307 -27.39 10.97 40.25
N ALA A 308 -27.13 10.53 41.49
CA ALA A 308 -26.09 9.53 41.80
C ALA A 308 -26.22 8.22 40.99
N THR A 309 -27.45 7.77 40.72
CA THR A 309 -27.74 6.57 39.93
C THR A 309 -27.34 6.74 38.46
N GLU A 310 -27.66 7.88 37.85
CA GLU A 310 -27.33 8.19 36.46
C GLU A 310 -25.84 8.50 36.30
N GLN A 311 -25.26 9.16 37.30
CA GLN A 311 -23.83 9.41 37.37
C GLN A 311 -23.06 8.09 37.37
N ALA A 312 -23.45 7.11 38.20
CA ALA A 312 -22.83 5.78 38.22
C ALA A 312 -22.91 5.08 36.85
N ARG A 313 -24.03 5.28 36.13
CA ARG A 313 -24.29 4.67 34.82
C ARG A 313 -23.41 5.25 33.71
N PHE A 314 -23.24 6.57 33.66
CA PHE A 314 -22.47 7.24 32.59
C PHE A 314 -20.99 7.46 32.90
N ARG A 315 -20.58 7.40 34.17
CA ARG A 315 -19.19 7.59 34.59
C ARG A 315 -18.17 6.74 33.81
N PRO A 316 -18.35 5.42 33.60
CA PRO A 316 -17.37 4.65 32.83
C PRO A 316 -17.29 5.10 31.36
N ILE A 317 -18.42 5.50 30.76
CA ILE A 317 -18.48 5.93 29.35
C ILE A 317 -17.80 7.30 29.18
N VAL A 318 -18.14 8.26 30.05
CA VAL A 318 -17.55 9.61 30.01
C VAL A 318 -16.04 9.55 30.31
N ALA A 319 -15.62 8.71 31.26
CA ALA A 319 -14.20 8.51 31.55
C ALA A 319 -13.43 7.99 30.33
N GLU A 320 -14.00 7.02 29.60
CA GLU A 320 -13.41 6.52 28.34
C GLU A 320 -13.33 7.64 27.29
N ILE A 321 -14.44 8.35 27.04
CA ILE A 321 -14.47 9.45 26.06
C ILE A 321 -13.40 10.49 26.40
N VAL A 322 -13.35 10.97 27.65
CA VAL A 322 -12.39 12.01 28.06
C VAL A 322 -10.94 11.56 27.86
N ALA A 323 -10.63 10.32 28.26
CA ALA A 323 -9.29 9.74 28.16
C ALA A 323 -8.85 9.52 26.70
N GLU A 324 -9.78 9.15 25.83
CA GLU A 324 -9.50 8.67 24.48
C GLU A 324 -9.91 9.64 23.36
N LEU A 325 -10.51 10.79 23.68
CA LEU A 325 -10.84 11.83 22.70
C LEU A 325 -9.56 12.41 22.08
N ARG A 326 -9.48 12.40 20.76
CA ARG A 326 -8.35 12.84 19.93
C ARG A 326 -8.88 13.60 18.70
N PRO A 327 -8.02 14.35 17.97
CA PRO A 327 -8.43 15.00 16.73
C PRO A 327 -9.02 14.03 15.67
N SER A 328 -8.55 12.79 15.65
CA SER A 328 -8.95 11.71 14.74
C SER A 328 -10.39 11.22 14.95
N ASN A 329 -10.91 11.29 16.18
CA ASN A 329 -12.20 10.71 16.57
C ASN A 329 -13.20 11.74 17.11
N ILE A 330 -12.85 13.03 17.14
CA ILE A 330 -13.72 14.13 17.61
C ILE A 330 -15.07 14.17 16.89
N ASN A 331 -15.11 13.79 15.60
CA ASN A 331 -16.33 13.78 14.81
C ASN A 331 -17.39 12.81 15.32
N ARG A 332 -17.02 11.83 16.16
CA ARG A 332 -17.99 10.95 16.84
C ARG A 332 -18.95 11.71 17.76
N LEU A 333 -18.51 12.87 18.27
CA LEU A 333 -19.32 13.75 19.11
C LEU A 333 -19.98 14.89 18.32
N ALA A 334 -20.06 14.81 16.99
CA ALA A 334 -20.62 15.89 16.17
C ALA A 334 -22.11 16.16 16.50
N THR A 335 -22.92 15.11 16.64
CA THR A 335 -24.35 15.22 16.99
C THR A 335 -24.53 15.79 18.40
N TYR A 336 -23.73 15.33 19.35
CA TYR A 336 -23.68 15.90 20.70
C TYR A 336 -23.36 17.40 20.67
N THR A 337 -22.28 17.77 19.99
CA THR A 337 -21.82 19.17 19.90
C THR A 337 -22.90 20.09 19.33
N ARG A 338 -23.65 19.61 18.33
CA ARG A 338 -24.76 20.36 17.72
C ARG A 338 -25.94 20.57 18.67
N LEU A 339 -26.21 19.61 19.56
CA LEU A 339 -27.40 19.60 20.43
C LEU A 339 -27.08 19.96 21.89
N ALA A 340 -25.80 20.16 22.25
CA ALA A 340 -25.37 20.43 23.62
C ALA A 340 -26.03 21.69 24.22
N SER A 341 -26.31 22.71 23.40
CA SER A 341 -26.98 23.93 23.79
C SER A 341 -28.51 23.90 23.65
N ASP A 342 -29.10 22.79 23.20
CA ASP A 342 -30.54 22.67 23.04
C ASP A 342 -31.21 22.65 24.44
N PRO A 343 -32.07 23.64 24.76
CA PRO A 343 -32.74 23.70 26.05
C PRO A 343 -33.84 22.65 26.21
N THR A 344 -34.27 22.00 25.12
CA THR A 344 -35.33 20.98 25.15
C THR A 344 -34.82 19.60 25.59
N GLN A 345 -33.50 19.40 25.65
CA GLN A 345 -32.88 18.16 26.09
C GLN A 345 -32.29 18.29 27.50
N SER A 346 -32.56 17.29 28.33
CA SER A 346 -31.94 17.13 29.64
C SER A 346 -30.45 16.78 29.52
N ASP A 347 -29.68 16.99 30.60
CA ASP A 347 -28.25 16.62 30.61
C ASP A 347 -28.02 15.11 30.44
N VAL A 348 -28.95 14.29 30.92
CA VAL A 348 -28.92 12.83 30.76
C VAL A 348 -29.08 12.44 29.29
N GLU A 349 -30.02 13.06 28.57
CA GLU A 349 -30.23 12.85 27.13
C GLU A 349 -29.04 13.34 26.30
N LYS A 350 -28.40 14.44 26.72
CA LYS A 350 -27.17 14.93 26.11
C LYS A 350 -26.01 13.97 26.32
N LEU A 351 -25.82 13.43 27.52
CA LEU A 351 -24.81 12.39 27.75
C LEU A 351 -25.14 11.08 27.00
N ALA A 352 -26.42 10.75 26.81
CA ALA A 352 -26.84 9.64 25.95
C ALA A 352 -26.44 9.86 24.47
N LEU A 353 -26.57 11.09 23.95
CA LEU A 353 -26.06 11.45 22.62
C LEU A 353 -24.54 11.34 22.51
N ALA A 354 -23.80 11.80 23.53
CA ALA A 354 -22.35 11.65 23.56
C ALA A 354 -21.93 10.17 23.58
N ALA A 355 -22.56 9.38 24.44
CA ALA A 355 -22.29 7.94 24.59
C ALA A 355 -22.60 7.15 23.31
N SER A 356 -23.80 7.34 22.75
CA SER A 356 -24.19 6.66 21.51
C SER A 356 -23.33 7.12 20.32
N GLY A 357 -23.10 8.42 20.15
CA GLY A 357 -22.22 8.95 19.10
C GLY A 357 -20.79 8.43 19.19
N TRP A 358 -20.26 8.27 20.40
CA TRP A 358 -18.95 7.66 20.65
C TRP A 358 -18.88 6.19 20.23
N LEU A 359 -19.92 5.42 20.55
CA LEU A 359 -19.95 3.96 20.40
C LEU A 359 -20.35 3.49 19.00
N VAL A 360 -21.31 4.15 18.35
CA VAL A 360 -21.85 3.75 17.04
C VAL A 360 -21.66 4.79 15.93
N GLY A 361 -20.96 5.89 16.22
CA GLY A 361 -20.75 6.99 15.29
C GLY A 361 -21.84 8.06 15.35
N ALA A 362 -21.51 9.25 14.85
CA ALA A 362 -22.38 10.43 14.98
C ALA A 362 -23.75 10.27 14.30
N ASP A 363 -23.81 9.56 13.17
CA ASP A 363 -25.03 9.38 12.37
C ASP A 363 -26.06 8.48 13.06
N GLU A 364 -25.61 7.58 13.95
CA GLU A 364 -26.45 6.66 14.73
C GLU A 364 -26.63 7.15 16.19
N ALA A 365 -26.21 8.38 16.50
CA ALA A 365 -26.32 8.95 17.83
C ALA A 365 -27.79 9.22 18.20
N VAL A 366 -28.21 8.75 19.37
CA VAL A 366 -29.57 8.88 19.89
C VAL A 366 -29.57 9.38 21.35
N PRO A 367 -30.55 10.21 21.76
CA PRO A 367 -30.67 10.69 23.14
C PRO A 367 -31.30 9.67 24.08
N ASN A 368 -31.54 8.43 23.63
CA ASN A 368 -32.18 7.40 24.44
C ASN A 368 -31.20 6.77 25.43
N VAL A 369 -31.43 7.02 26.72
CA VAL A 369 -30.59 6.56 27.84
C VAL A 369 -30.49 5.04 27.93
N ALA A 370 -31.58 4.31 27.67
CA ALA A 370 -31.62 2.86 27.76
C ALA A 370 -30.74 2.21 26.66
N ILE A 371 -30.92 2.67 25.42
CA ILE A 371 -30.12 2.25 24.27
C ILE A 371 -28.66 2.66 24.45
N SER A 372 -28.36 3.91 24.84
CA SER A 372 -26.99 4.43 24.89
C SER A 372 -26.09 3.68 25.87
N THR A 373 -26.65 3.22 27.00
CA THR A 373 -25.86 2.46 27.97
C THR A 373 -25.85 0.97 27.65
N SER A 374 -26.93 0.45 27.06
CA SER A 374 -26.94 -0.91 26.51
C SER A 374 -25.87 -1.07 25.42
N LEU A 375 -25.62 -0.04 24.59
CA LEU A 375 -24.53 -0.04 23.62
C LEU A 375 -23.15 -0.27 24.25
N PHE A 376 -22.89 0.34 25.41
CA PHE A 376 -21.62 0.17 26.12
C PHE A 376 -21.44 -1.26 26.61
N GLU A 377 -22.47 -1.82 27.24
CA GLU A 377 -22.49 -3.21 27.70
C GLU A 377 -22.36 -4.21 26.54
N VAL A 378 -23.12 -4.01 25.46
CA VAL A 378 -23.05 -4.85 24.26
C VAL A 378 -21.66 -4.79 23.64
N ARG A 379 -21.03 -3.61 23.55
CA ARG A 379 -19.65 -3.50 23.03
C ARG A 379 -18.64 -4.27 23.87
N ASN A 380 -18.77 -4.22 25.20
CA ASN A 380 -17.91 -4.99 26.10
C ASN A 380 -18.13 -6.50 25.92
N ARG A 381 -19.39 -6.94 25.82
CA ARG A 381 -19.71 -8.34 25.54
C ARG A 381 -19.25 -8.80 24.15
N ILE A 382 -19.29 -7.93 23.14
CA ILE A 382 -18.71 -8.21 21.82
C ILE A 382 -17.21 -8.44 21.96
N ARG A 383 -16.50 -7.58 22.70
CA ARG A 383 -15.07 -7.79 22.99
C ARG A 383 -14.83 -9.14 23.66
N ASP A 384 -15.61 -9.48 24.70
CA ASP A 384 -15.52 -10.77 25.39
C ASP A 384 -15.77 -11.95 24.44
N TYR A 385 -16.78 -11.83 23.56
CA TYR A 385 -17.09 -12.86 22.56
C TYR A 385 -15.91 -13.08 21.60
N LEU A 386 -15.27 -12.00 21.13
CA LEU A 386 -14.17 -12.05 20.19
C LEU A 386 -12.88 -12.63 20.81
N LEU A 387 -12.68 -12.46 22.12
CA LEU A 387 -11.54 -12.98 22.86
C LEU A 387 -11.74 -14.41 23.39
N GLN A 388 -12.96 -14.95 23.29
CA GLN A 388 -13.32 -16.24 23.88
C GLN A 388 -13.16 -17.42 22.90
N ASP A 389 -12.22 -18.31 23.17
CA ASP A 389 -11.96 -19.49 22.33
C ASP A 389 -12.91 -20.68 22.59
N VAL A 390 -13.53 -20.74 23.76
CA VAL A 390 -14.43 -21.82 24.17
C VAL A 390 -15.84 -21.61 23.61
N LYS A 391 -16.26 -22.48 22.68
CA LYS A 391 -17.55 -22.38 21.96
C LYS A 391 -18.78 -22.34 22.89
N PRO A 392 -18.90 -23.18 23.95
CA PRO A 392 -19.98 -23.05 24.93
C PRO A 392 -20.05 -21.67 25.60
N GLU A 393 -18.92 -21.13 26.04
CA GLU A 393 -18.87 -19.81 26.70
C GLU A 393 -19.27 -18.68 25.74
N ARG A 394 -18.82 -18.76 24.48
CA ARG A 394 -19.30 -17.85 23.41
C ARG A 394 -20.82 -17.87 23.25
N ARG A 395 -21.46 -19.04 23.36
CA ARG A 395 -22.94 -19.13 23.26
C ARG A 395 -23.63 -18.40 24.41
N GLU A 396 -23.08 -18.46 25.63
CA GLU A 396 -23.63 -17.73 26.77
C GLU A 396 -23.47 -16.22 26.63
N ILE A 397 -22.31 -15.76 26.14
CA ILE A 397 -22.10 -14.34 25.83
C ILE A 397 -23.08 -13.87 24.75
N LEU A 398 -23.27 -14.66 23.69
CA LEU A 398 -24.21 -14.34 22.61
C LEU A 398 -25.66 -14.24 23.10
N LYS A 399 -26.09 -15.13 24.02
CA LYS A 399 -27.43 -15.04 24.64
C LYS A 399 -27.60 -13.70 25.36
N LYS A 400 -26.58 -13.27 26.13
CA LYS A 400 -26.59 -11.99 26.83
C LYS A 400 -26.68 -10.83 25.83
N ILE A 401 -25.88 -10.83 24.77
CA ILE A 401 -25.95 -9.79 23.72
C ILE A 401 -27.37 -9.70 23.14
N ARG A 402 -28.00 -10.84 22.82
CA ARG A 402 -29.36 -10.86 22.24
C ARG A 402 -30.46 -10.39 23.19
N SER A 403 -30.24 -10.45 24.50
CA SER A 403 -31.21 -9.96 25.49
C SER A 403 -31.11 -8.45 25.78
N GLU A 404 -30.04 -7.80 25.32
CA GLU A 404 -29.81 -6.37 25.51
C GLU A 404 -30.60 -5.55 24.48
N GLU A 405 -31.07 -4.35 24.86
CA GLU A 405 -31.79 -3.44 23.95
C GLU A 405 -30.98 -3.09 22.70
N ALA A 406 -29.66 -2.93 22.86
CA ALA A 406 -28.74 -2.66 21.77
C ALA A 406 -28.25 -3.93 21.03
N GLY A 407 -28.82 -5.10 21.33
CA GLY A 407 -28.43 -6.41 20.78
C GLY A 407 -28.85 -6.69 19.34
N SER A 408 -29.37 -5.70 18.61
CA SER A 408 -29.84 -5.87 17.23
C SER A 408 -28.67 -5.99 16.23
N PRO A 409 -28.82 -6.72 15.11
CA PRO A 409 -27.78 -6.83 14.07
C PRO A 409 -27.24 -5.47 13.58
N ARG A 410 -28.12 -4.47 13.40
CA ARG A 410 -27.72 -3.12 12.97
C ARG A 410 -26.79 -2.45 13.97
N LEU A 411 -27.16 -2.44 15.25
CA LEU A 411 -26.36 -1.80 16.29
C LEU A 411 -25.07 -2.57 16.57
N VAL A 412 -25.10 -3.91 16.52
CA VAL A 412 -23.90 -4.74 16.66
C VAL A 412 -22.91 -4.47 15.51
N ALA A 413 -23.38 -4.35 14.26
CA ALA A 413 -22.53 -3.98 13.13
C ALA A 413 -21.92 -2.56 13.30
N ALA A 414 -22.71 -1.60 13.77
CA ALA A 414 -22.21 -0.25 14.04
C ALA A 414 -21.15 -0.24 15.16
N LEU A 415 -21.38 -0.98 16.25
CA LEU A 415 -20.40 -1.15 17.33
C LEU A 415 -19.10 -1.77 16.82
N LEU A 416 -19.17 -2.82 16.00
CA LEU A 416 -18.00 -3.46 15.40
C LEU A 416 -17.18 -2.49 14.55
N ALA A 417 -17.85 -1.69 13.73
CA ALA A 417 -17.21 -0.69 12.87
C ALA A 417 -16.49 0.41 13.65
N HIS A 418 -16.99 0.76 14.84
CA HIS A 418 -16.50 1.90 15.63
C HIS A 418 -15.66 1.52 16.85
N MET A 419 -15.69 0.28 17.33
CA MET A 419 -14.85 -0.15 18.45
C MET A 419 -13.36 -0.19 18.08
N THR A 420 -12.48 -0.12 19.08
CA THR A 420 -11.05 -0.42 18.93
C THR A 420 -10.81 -1.92 18.73
N PRO A 421 -9.63 -2.35 18.25
CA PRO A 421 -9.28 -3.76 18.20
C PRO A 421 -9.48 -4.45 19.57
N PRO A 422 -10.01 -5.69 19.62
CA PRO A 422 -10.36 -6.34 20.88
C PRO A 422 -9.16 -6.71 21.76
N TYR A 423 -8.00 -6.99 21.18
CA TYR A 423 -6.79 -7.31 21.93
C TYR A 423 -6.05 -6.04 22.34
N ALA A 424 -5.57 -6.02 23.59
CA ALA A 424 -4.57 -5.03 24.00
C ALA A 424 -3.27 -5.25 23.22
N LEU A 425 -2.55 -4.15 22.95
CA LEU A 425 -1.22 -4.22 22.36
C LEU A 425 -0.24 -4.80 23.39
N PRO A 426 0.69 -5.68 22.97
CA PRO A 426 1.78 -6.11 23.84
C PRO A 426 2.79 -4.98 24.04
N GLU A 427 3.79 -5.22 24.90
CA GLU A 427 4.93 -4.30 25.04
C GLU A 427 5.74 -4.21 23.73
N PRO A 428 6.31 -3.04 23.40
CA PRO A 428 7.16 -2.89 22.23
C PRO A 428 8.39 -3.81 22.25
N HIS A 429 8.66 -4.46 21.12
CA HIS A 429 9.81 -5.34 20.93
C HIS A 429 11.12 -4.54 20.78
N ALA A 430 12.20 -5.03 21.40
CA ALA A 430 13.55 -4.46 21.36
C ALA A 430 13.66 -2.97 21.73
N GLU A 431 12.73 -2.47 22.56
CA GLU A 431 12.64 -1.05 22.95
C GLU A 431 12.53 -0.10 21.73
N ILE A 432 11.97 -0.58 20.63
CA ILE A 432 11.69 0.20 19.43
C ILE A 432 10.21 0.57 19.46
N GLU A 433 9.92 1.87 19.55
CA GLU A 433 8.56 2.38 19.59
C GLU A 433 7.74 1.90 18.38
N GLY A 434 6.58 1.29 18.66
CA GLY A 434 5.63 0.80 17.67
C GLY A 434 6.04 -0.48 16.95
N LEU A 435 7.16 -1.11 17.31
CA LEU A 435 7.53 -2.45 16.83
C LEU A 435 7.01 -3.51 17.80
N PHE A 436 6.38 -4.55 17.29
CA PHE A 436 5.86 -5.66 18.08
C PHE A 436 6.29 -6.99 17.46
N GLU A 437 6.59 -7.96 18.31
CA GLU A 437 6.78 -9.37 17.95
C GLU A 437 5.58 -10.16 18.51
N LEU A 438 4.96 -10.96 17.65
CA LEU A 438 3.71 -11.67 17.94
C LEU A 438 3.80 -13.09 17.42
N THR A 439 3.02 -13.98 18.00
CA THR A 439 3.01 -15.41 17.63
C THR A 439 1.59 -15.88 17.44
N VAL A 440 1.34 -16.58 16.33
CA VAL A 440 0.07 -17.26 16.07
C VAL A 440 0.28 -18.77 16.21
N PRO A 441 -0.60 -19.49 16.94
CA PRO A 441 -0.51 -20.94 17.07
C PRO A 441 -0.54 -21.65 15.72
N GLY A 442 0.37 -22.61 15.54
CA GLY A 442 0.39 -23.48 14.37
C GLY A 442 -0.87 -24.36 14.30
N ARG A 443 -1.34 -24.69 13.08
CA ARG A 443 -2.48 -25.60 12.91
C ARG A 443 -2.02 -27.05 12.85
N GLY A 444 -2.57 -27.89 13.72
CA GLY A 444 -2.30 -29.33 13.71
C GLY A 444 -0.90 -29.66 14.22
N LYS A 445 -0.02 -30.14 13.33
CA LYS A 445 1.39 -30.45 13.64
C LYS A 445 2.36 -29.37 13.18
N GLU A 446 1.86 -28.30 12.56
CA GLU A 446 2.70 -27.19 12.11
C GLU A 446 3.17 -26.38 13.33
N ALA A 447 4.38 -25.83 13.23
CA ALA A 447 4.92 -24.94 14.26
C ALA A 447 4.16 -23.61 14.31
N ASP A 448 4.27 -22.95 15.46
CA ASP A 448 3.79 -21.59 15.64
C ASP A 448 4.48 -20.62 14.67
N VAL A 449 3.76 -19.57 14.30
CA VAL A 449 4.24 -18.58 13.32
C VAL A 449 4.49 -17.26 14.05
N THR A 450 5.76 -16.91 14.19
CA THR A 450 6.17 -15.58 14.64
C THR A 450 5.99 -14.56 13.52
N TYR A 451 5.57 -13.35 13.85
CA TYR A 451 5.48 -12.24 12.92
C TYR A 451 5.75 -10.91 13.62
N TYR A 452 6.23 -9.94 12.85
CA TYR A 452 6.52 -8.60 13.34
C TYR A 452 5.54 -7.59 12.80
N VAL A 453 5.21 -6.59 13.61
CA VAL A 453 4.36 -5.46 13.21
C VAL A 453 5.04 -4.15 13.57
N GLN A 454 5.19 -3.26 12.60
CA GLN A 454 5.52 -1.86 12.84
C GLN A 454 4.28 -0.99 12.60
N VAL A 455 3.83 -0.28 13.64
CA VAL A 455 2.80 0.78 13.51
C VAL A 455 3.48 2.14 13.25
N PRO A 456 2.81 3.09 12.57
CA PRO A 456 3.37 4.42 12.40
C PRO A 456 3.42 5.20 13.73
N PRO A 457 4.29 6.23 13.84
CA PRO A 457 4.30 7.14 14.97
C PRO A 457 2.92 7.77 15.20
N GLU A 458 2.61 8.06 16.47
CA GLU A 458 1.31 8.59 16.89
C GLU A 458 0.14 7.66 16.53
N TYR A 459 0.38 6.34 16.49
CA TYR A 459 -0.67 5.34 16.25
C TYR A 459 -1.85 5.50 17.22
N ASP A 460 -3.04 5.50 16.65
CA ASP A 460 -4.32 5.68 17.33
C ASP A 460 -5.28 4.55 16.91
N PRO A 461 -5.73 3.68 17.83
CA PRO A 461 -6.61 2.55 17.49
C PRO A 461 -7.98 2.96 16.94
N TYR A 462 -8.38 4.22 17.06
CA TYR A 462 -9.62 4.76 16.47
C TYR A 462 -9.49 5.14 15.00
N ARG A 463 -8.27 5.27 14.48
CA ARG A 463 -7.99 5.48 13.05
C ARG A 463 -7.71 4.15 12.38
N ARG A 464 -8.22 3.94 11.16
CA ARG A 464 -7.86 2.77 10.34
C ARG A 464 -6.64 3.08 9.48
N TYR A 465 -5.69 2.15 9.43
CA TYR A 465 -4.42 2.33 8.73
C TYR A 465 -4.33 1.39 7.52
N PRO A 466 -3.86 1.89 6.36
CA PRO A 466 -3.47 0.99 5.29
C PRO A 466 -2.30 0.10 5.77
N THR A 467 -2.22 -1.12 5.26
CA THR A 467 -1.29 -2.13 5.76
C THR A 467 -0.54 -2.80 4.63
N ILE A 468 0.75 -3.06 4.82
CA ILE A 468 1.58 -3.88 3.94
C ILE A 468 1.91 -5.18 4.67
N VAL A 469 1.49 -6.31 4.11
CA VAL A 469 1.97 -7.64 4.49
C VAL A 469 3.17 -7.95 3.60
N THR A 470 4.36 -8.14 4.18
CA THR A 470 5.61 -8.23 3.42
C THR A 470 6.37 -9.54 3.67
N LEU A 471 6.68 -10.25 2.59
CA LEU A 471 7.26 -11.60 2.62
C LEU A 471 8.77 -11.57 2.32
N HIS A 472 9.56 -12.11 3.24
CA HIS A 472 11.01 -12.19 3.11
C HIS A 472 11.45 -13.23 2.05
N SER A 473 12.67 -13.04 1.53
CA SER A 473 13.37 -13.99 0.65
C SER A 473 14.05 -15.13 1.43
N ALA A 474 14.52 -16.16 0.72
CA ALA A 474 15.19 -17.37 1.22
C ALA A 474 16.43 -17.17 2.11
N PHE A 475 17.01 -15.97 2.14
CA PHE A 475 18.22 -15.64 2.91
C PHE A 475 18.09 -14.30 3.64
N THR A 476 16.86 -13.87 3.87
CA THR A 476 16.53 -12.63 4.58
C THR A 476 15.48 -12.95 5.64
N THR A 477 15.29 -12.05 6.58
CA THR A 477 14.37 -12.26 7.70
C THR A 477 13.15 -11.33 7.61
N PRO A 478 12.07 -11.61 8.37
CA PRO A 478 10.94 -10.70 8.50
C PRO A 478 11.33 -9.27 8.95
N GLU A 479 12.29 -9.16 9.87
CA GLU A 479 12.80 -7.88 10.39
C GLU A 479 13.47 -7.06 9.30
N LEU A 480 14.21 -7.69 8.38
CA LEU A 480 14.78 -7.00 7.21
C LEU A 480 13.67 -6.47 6.28
N GLN A 481 12.49 -7.10 6.25
CA GLN A 481 11.35 -6.54 5.53
C GLN A 481 10.74 -5.35 6.26
N ILE A 482 10.68 -5.38 7.59
CA ILE A 482 10.33 -4.19 8.40
C ILE A 482 11.32 -3.06 8.11
N ASP A 483 12.62 -3.34 8.09
CA ASP A 483 13.67 -2.35 7.81
C ASP A 483 13.51 -1.73 6.41
N TRP A 484 13.18 -2.53 5.40
CA TRP A 484 13.03 -2.05 4.03
C TRP A 484 11.85 -1.06 3.89
N TRP A 485 10.71 -1.36 4.50
CA TRP A 485 9.52 -0.50 4.43
C TRP A 485 9.55 0.66 5.44
N ALA A 486 9.85 0.36 6.70
CA ALA A 486 9.76 1.30 7.82
C ALA A 486 11.10 1.99 8.16
N GLY A 487 12.21 1.60 7.53
CA GLY A 487 13.55 2.12 7.82
C GLY A 487 14.12 1.59 9.14
N GLY A 488 15.44 1.67 9.30
CA GLY A 488 16.12 1.28 10.55
C GLY A 488 15.75 2.15 11.76
N ARG A 489 16.10 1.69 12.97
CA ARG A 489 15.93 2.44 14.22
C ARG A 489 16.75 3.74 14.17
N SER A 490 16.08 4.88 14.37
CA SER A 490 16.74 6.17 14.55
C SER A 490 17.43 6.20 15.91
N LYS A 491 18.74 6.42 15.94
CA LYS A 491 19.50 6.60 17.19
C LYS A 491 19.09 7.84 17.97
N GLN A 492 18.54 8.85 17.30
CA GLN A 492 18.15 10.13 17.93
C GLN A 492 16.77 10.06 18.58
N THR A 493 15.84 9.34 17.96
CA THR A 493 14.43 9.35 18.37
C THR A 493 13.94 8.01 18.90
N GLY A 494 14.73 6.94 18.82
CA GLY A 494 14.30 5.58 19.18
C GLY A 494 13.29 4.94 18.21
N MET A 495 12.59 5.76 17.40
CA MET A 495 11.58 5.37 16.41
C MET A 495 12.15 4.95 15.04
N ARG A 496 11.31 4.32 14.22
CA ARG A 496 11.56 4.08 12.78
C ARG A 496 10.95 5.19 11.91
N LEU A 497 11.75 5.81 11.04
CA LEU A 497 11.38 7.01 10.26
C LEU A 497 11.43 6.80 8.73
N GLY A 498 11.34 5.57 8.26
CA GLY A 498 11.29 5.22 6.83
C GLY A 498 9.95 5.52 6.16
N GLN A 499 9.75 5.02 4.94
CA GLN A 499 8.62 5.46 4.11
C GLN A 499 7.27 4.91 4.60
N GLY A 500 7.22 3.68 5.10
CA GLY A 500 6.00 3.10 5.70
C GLY A 500 5.47 3.95 6.86
N THR A 501 6.35 4.30 7.80
CA THR A 501 5.97 5.17 8.93
C THR A 501 5.65 6.58 8.47
N ARG A 502 6.40 7.15 7.51
CA ARG A 502 6.11 8.46 6.92
C ARG A 502 4.75 8.55 6.23
N HIS A 503 4.32 7.48 5.58
CA HIS A 503 3.04 7.41 4.87
C HIS A 503 1.88 6.91 5.74
N GLY A 504 2.14 6.56 7.00
CA GLY A 504 1.09 6.13 7.94
C GLY A 504 0.58 4.72 7.65
N TYR A 505 1.46 3.83 7.22
CA TYR A 505 1.16 2.42 6.98
C TYR A 505 1.59 1.56 8.17
N ILE A 506 0.81 0.52 8.46
CA ILE A 506 1.25 -0.60 9.29
C ILE A 506 2.03 -1.57 8.38
N VAL A 507 3.16 -2.09 8.87
CA VAL A 507 3.94 -3.11 8.15
C VAL A 507 3.91 -4.40 8.95
N VAL A 508 3.42 -5.48 8.35
CA VAL A 508 3.30 -6.82 8.95
C VAL A 508 4.25 -7.77 8.22
N ALA A 509 5.19 -8.38 8.91
CA ALA A 509 6.19 -9.28 8.34
C ALA A 509 6.15 -10.65 9.03
N PRO A 510 5.48 -11.67 8.46
CA PRO A 510 5.44 -13.02 9.00
C PRO A 510 6.73 -13.82 8.71
N ALA A 511 7.16 -14.64 9.66
CA ALA A 511 8.14 -15.71 9.47
C ALA A 511 7.47 -16.89 8.74
N TRP A 512 7.16 -16.67 7.47
CA TRP A 512 6.28 -17.54 6.70
C TRP A 512 7.00 -18.78 6.13
N ALA A 513 8.30 -18.67 5.84
CA ALA A 513 9.12 -19.74 5.30
C ALA A 513 9.86 -20.51 6.40
N ARG A 514 10.30 -21.74 6.11
CA ARG A 514 11.24 -22.46 6.99
C ARG A 514 12.63 -21.85 6.89
N GLU A 515 13.45 -21.99 7.93
CA GLU A 515 14.77 -21.35 8.04
C GLU A 515 15.73 -21.65 6.87
N ASP A 516 15.72 -22.89 6.37
CA ASP A 516 16.59 -23.35 5.28
C ASP A 516 15.90 -23.35 3.90
N GLN A 517 14.69 -22.81 3.82
CA GLN A 517 13.87 -22.88 2.62
C GLN A 517 14.39 -21.95 1.53
N ARG A 518 14.72 -22.53 0.36
CA ARG A 518 15.31 -21.80 -0.78
C ARG A 518 14.34 -21.47 -1.91
N GLN A 519 13.19 -22.12 -1.94
CA GLN A 519 12.18 -21.99 -2.99
C GLN A 519 10.79 -22.01 -2.37
N TYR A 520 9.87 -21.26 -2.98
CA TYR A 520 8.48 -21.27 -2.56
C TYR A 520 7.82 -22.63 -2.83
N GLY A 521 7.13 -23.18 -1.81
CA GLY A 521 6.54 -24.51 -1.85
C GLY A 521 5.09 -24.56 -2.33
N TYR A 522 4.41 -23.42 -2.48
CA TYR A 522 2.99 -23.29 -2.82
C TYR A 522 2.04 -23.98 -1.83
N SER A 523 2.53 -24.31 -0.63
CA SER A 523 1.88 -25.20 0.33
C SER A 523 0.85 -24.51 1.21
N ARG A 524 -0.08 -25.32 1.75
CA ARG A 524 -1.08 -24.86 2.73
C ARG A 524 -0.43 -24.21 3.95
N ARG A 525 0.72 -24.73 4.42
CA ARG A 525 1.46 -24.19 5.57
C ARG A 525 1.88 -22.75 5.32
N GLU A 526 2.51 -22.48 4.18
CA GLU A 526 3.01 -21.15 3.83
C GLU A 526 1.86 -20.14 3.71
N HIS A 527 0.76 -20.55 3.05
CA HIS A 527 -0.45 -19.72 2.96
C HIS A 527 -1.04 -19.42 4.33
N LEU A 528 -1.21 -20.43 5.17
CA LEU A 528 -1.77 -20.24 6.52
C LEU A 528 -0.86 -19.37 7.40
N ALA A 529 0.46 -19.50 7.31
CA ALA A 529 1.37 -18.66 8.09
C ALA A 529 1.16 -17.16 7.81
N VAL A 530 0.95 -16.80 6.54
CA VAL A 530 0.69 -15.42 6.13
C VAL A 530 -0.75 -14.99 6.49
N LEU A 531 -1.74 -15.82 6.16
CA LEU A 531 -3.15 -15.48 6.37
C LEU A 531 -3.55 -15.43 7.84
N ASP A 532 -3.04 -16.35 8.67
CA ASP A 532 -3.34 -16.38 10.10
C ASP A 532 -2.60 -15.24 10.84
N ALA A 533 -1.37 -14.88 10.43
CA ALA A 533 -0.69 -13.68 10.93
C ALA A 533 -1.46 -12.39 10.57
N LEU A 534 -1.97 -12.28 9.33
CA LEU A 534 -2.80 -11.15 8.92
C LEU A 534 -4.10 -11.08 9.74
N ARG A 535 -4.79 -12.21 9.93
CA ARG A 535 -6.03 -12.28 10.73
C ARG A 535 -5.77 -11.87 12.18
N ASP A 536 -4.69 -12.36 12.78
CA ASP A 536 -4.30 -11.97 14.14
C ASP A 536 -3.95 -10.48 14.22
N ALA A 537 -3.22 -9.95 13.24
CA ALA A 537 -2.92 -8.52 13.16
C ALA A 537 -4.20 -7.67 13.06
N CYS A 538 -5.22 -8.08 12.29
CA CYS A 538 -6.50 -7.38 12.21
C CYS A 538 -7.28 -7.37 13.55
N ARG A 539 -7.02 -8.34 14.44
CA ARG A 539 -7.61 -8.39 15.79
C ARG A 539 -6.87 -7.52 16.82
N ARG A 540 -5.61 -7.17 16.56
CA ARG A 540 -4.74 -6.41 17.47
C ARG A 540 -4.54 -4.96 17.06
N PHE A 541 -4.53 -4.70 15.76
CA PHE A 541 -4.27 -3.39 15.18
C PHE A 541 -5.45 -2.88 14.36
N SER A 542 -5.55 -1.56 14.25
CA SER A 542 -6.63 -0.89 13.53
C SER A 542 -6.33 -0.84 12.03
N ILE A 543 -6.46 -1.99 11.38
CA ILE A 543 -6.17 -2.15 9.96
C ILE A 543 -7.40 -1.74 9.12
N ASP A 544 -7.18 -0.94 8.08
CA ASP A 544 -8.15 -0.72 7.00
C ASP A 544 -8.15 -1.94 6.08
N THR A 545 -9.18 -2.80 6.21
CA THR A 545 -9.26 -4.07 5.48
C THR A 545 -9.46 -3.88 3.97
N ASP A 546 -9.80 -2.67 3.51
CA ASP A 546 -9.85 -2.33 2.08
C ASP A 546 -8.52 -1.83 1.52
N ARG A 547 -7.49 -1.66 2.36
CA ARG A 547 -6.16 -1.16 1.99
C ARG A 547 -5.04 -2.05 2.53
N ILE A 548 -5.22 -3.36 2.42
CA ILE A 548 -4.18 -4.36 2.69
C ILE A 548 -3.45 -4.68 1.39
N PHE A 549 -2.14 -4.46 1.38
CA PHE A 549 -1.25 -4.74 0.26
C PHE A 549 -0.35 -5.94 0.57
N LEU A 550 -0.12 -6.80 -0.42
CA LEU A 550 0.81 -7.92 -0.28
C LEU A 550 2.09 -7.62 -1.06
N SER A 551 3.24 -7.65 -0.42
CA SER A 551 4.54 -7.51 -1.07
C SER A 551 5.45 -8.68 -0.74
N GLY A 552 6.47 -8.88 -1.56
CA GLY A 552 7.54 -9.80 -1.21
C GLY A 552 8.75 -9.62 -2.10
N HIS A 553 9.88 -10.14 -1.64
CA HIS A 553 11.15 -10.10 -2.35
C HIS A 553 11.59 -11.51 -2.77
N SER A 554 11.94 -11.69 -4.05
CA SER A 554 12.44 -12.96 -4.60
C SER A 554 11.53 -14.14 -4.22
N MET A 555 11.95 -15.10 -3.39
CA MET A 555 11.08 -16.20 -2.93
C MET A 555 9.75 -15.69 -2.31
N GLY A 556 9.80 -14.58 -1.57
CA GLY A 556 8.60 -13.93 -1.03
C GLY A 556 7.76 -13.25 -2.12
N ALA A 557 8.37 -12.82 -3.22
CA ALA A 557 7.65 -12.26 -4.38
C ALA A 557 6.91 -13.36 -5.16
N ASP A 558 7.50 -14.55 -5.27
CA ASP A 558 6.84 -15.74 -5.84
C ASP A 558 5.57 -16.07 -5.03
N ALA A 559 5.71 -16.11 -3.70
CA ALA A 559 4.60 -16.30 -2.77
C ALA A 559 3.56 -15.18 -2.88
N ALA A 560 3.99 -13.92 -2.94
CA ALA A 560 3.08 -12.79 -3.10
C ALA A 560 2.27 -12.86 -4.41
N TRP A 561 2.92 -13.25 -5.51
CA TRP A 561 2.24 -13.42 -6.80
C TRP A 561 1.17 -14.52 -6.73
N ASP A 562 1.54 -15.70 -6.23
CA ASP A 562 0.60 -16.81 -6.07
C ASP A 562 -0.58 -16.47 -5.13
N MET A 563 -0.29 -16.00 -3.92
CA MET A 563 -1.32 -15.68 -2.92
C MET A 563 -2.23 -14.53 -3.37
N GLY A 564 -1.68 -13.56 -4.11
CA GLY A 564 -2.44 -12.51 -4.76
C GLY A 564 -3.50 -13.05 -5.71
N LEU A 565 -3.13 -14.04 -6.52
CA LEU A 565 -4.05 -14.71 -7.45
C LEU A 565 -4.99 -15.70 -6.74
N ALA A 566 -4.55 -16.35 -5.67
CA ALA A 566 -5.31 -17.32 -4.90
C ALA A 566 -6.46 -16.68 -4.12
N HIS A 567 -6.20 -15.51 -3.53
CA HIS A 567 -7.13 -14.76 -2.70
C HIS A 567 -7.33 -13.33 -3.25
N PRO A 568 -7.88 -13.19 -4.47
CA PRO A 568 -8.04 -11.89 -5.11
C PRO A 568 -9.06 -10.99 -4.38
N ASP A 569 -9.84 -11.59 -3.49
CA ASP A 569 -10.80 -10.94 -2.61
C ASP A 569 -10.16 -10.40 -1.32
N LEU A 570 -8.86 -10.63 -1.08
CA LEU A 570 -8.16 -10.17 0.14
C LEU A 570 -7.42 -8.85 -0.03
N TRP A 571 -6.82 -8.61 -1.19
CA TRP A 571 -5.79 -7.57 -1.36
C TRP A 571 -6.30 -6.34 -2.11
N ALA A 572 -5.87 -5.16 -1.68
CA ALA A 572 -6.02 -3.91 -2.43
C ALA A 572 -5.02 -3.80 -3.59
N GLY A 573 -3.91 -4.52 -3.51
CA GLY A 573 -2.90 -4.63 -4.54
C GLY A 573 -1.73 -5.51 -4.10
N VAL A 574 -0.98 -6.01 -5.08
CA VAL A 574 0.14 -6.93 -4.85
C VAL A 574 1.41 -6.39 -5.50
N LEU A 575 2.53 -6.42 -4.79
CA LEU A 575 3.82 -5.84 -5.20
C LEU A 575 4.95 -6.89 -5.19
N PRO A 576 5.03 -7.78 -6.20
CA PRO A 576 6.12 -8.74 -6.30
C PRO A 576 7.40 -8.03 -6.76
N ILE A 577 8.41 -8.02 -5.89
CA ILE A 577 9.73 -7.44 -6.18
C ILE A 577 10.68 -8.60 -6.48
N VAL A 578 11.13 -8.70 -7.72
CA VAL A 578 12.05 -9.75 -8.18
C VAL A 578 11.43 -11.16 -8.17
N GLY A 579 10.12 -11.25 -8.43
CA GLY A 579 9.37 -12.51 -8.49
C GLY A 579 9.54 -13.27 -9.81
N GLU A 580 9.45 -14.59 -9.72
CA GLU A 580 9.47 -15.54 -10.84
C GLU A 580 8.17 -16.35 -10.86
N VAL A 581 7.64 -16.62 -12.05
CA VAL A 581 6.51 -17.55 -12.23
C VAL A 581 6.89 -18.98 -11.84
N ASP A 582 5.92 -19.79 -11.41
CA ASP A 582 6.14 -21.23 -11.27
C ASP A 582 6.35 -21.90 -12.63
N SER A 583 7.59 -21.94 -13.12
CA SER A 583 7.89 -22.57 -14.41
C SER A 583 8.21 -24.06 -14.31
N ASN A 584 8.38 -24.61 -13.10
CA ASN A 584 9.10 -25.88 -12.92
C ASN A 584 8.29 -26.98 -12.20
N ARG A 585 7.16 -26.67 -11.54
CA ARG A 585 6.43 -27.68 -10.76
C ARG A 585 4.92 -27.74 -11.05
N PHE A 586 4.19 -26.69 -10.74
CA PHE A 586 2.71 -26.72 -10.69
C PHE A 586 2.05 -25.77 -11.70
N ASN A 587 2.76 -24.72 -12.10
CA ASN A 587 2.30 -23.66 -13.00
C ASN A 587 1.00 -23.00 -12.51
N PHE A 588 0.92 -22.72 -11.20
CA PHE A 588 -0.25 -22.12 -10.57
C PHE A 588 -0.57 -20.73 -11.14
N ASN A 589 0.44 -19.92 -11.48
CA ASN A 589 0.23 -18.63 -12.12
C ASN A 589 -0.59 -18.78 -13.42
N ALA A 590 -0.28 -19.75 -14.28
CA ALA A 590 -1.04 -20.01 -15.50
C ALA A 590 -2.46 -20.56 -15.26
N LEU A 591 -2.71 -21.20 -14.12
CA LEU A 591 -4.04 -21.69 -13.75
C LEU A 591 -4.93 -20.56 -13.20
N TYR A 592 -4.33 -19.58 -12.52
CA TYR A 592 -5.03 -18.56 -11.74
C TYR A 592 -4.98 -17.16 -12.37
N TRP A 593 -4.20 -16.90 -13.41
CA TRP A 593 -3.95 -15.54 -13.95
C TRP A 593 -5.23 -14.71 -14.22
N LYS A 594 -6.37 -15.35 -14.54
CA LYS A 594 -7.65 -14.63 -14.73
C LYS A 594 -8.16 -13.94 -13.47
N ASN A 595 -7.72 -14.39 -12.29
CA ASN A 595 -8.08 -13.78 -11.01
C ASN A 595 -7.47 -12.37 -10.86
N ALA A 596 -6.40 -12.06 -11.60
CA ALA A 596 -5.81 -10.71 -11.65
C ALA A 596 -6.76 -9.63 -12.18
N GLN A 597 -7.92 -9.99 -12.76
CA GLN A 597 -8.96 -9.01 -13.10
C GLN A 597 -9.55 -8.30 -11.85
N HIS A 598 -9.38 -8.90 -10.66
CA HIS A 598 -9.99 -8.44 -9.42
C HIS A 598 -9.00 -7.78 -8.45
N VAL A 599 -7.69 -7.90 -8.71
CA VAL A 599 -6.62 -7.42 -7.83
C VAL A 599 -5.50 -6.80 -8.66
N PRO A 600 -5.11 -5.55 -8.40
CA PRO A 600 -4.00 -4.90 -9.11
C PRO A 600 -2.63 -5.49 -8.76
N PHE A 601 -1.70 -5.52 -9.74
CA PHE A 601 -0.30 -5.94 -9.54
C PHE A 601 0.71 -4.86 -9.94
N TYR A 602 1.78 -4.70 -9.17
CA TYR A 602 2.94 -3.86 -9.47
C TYR A 602 4.23 -4.69 -9.36
N PHE A 603 4.74 -5.15 -10.51
CA PHE A 603 5.97 -5.93 -10.57
C PHE A 603 7.19 -5.03 -10.68
N VAL A 604 8.27 -5.37 -9.98
CA VAL A 604 9.56 -4.67 -10.06
C VAL A 604 10.67 -5.67 -10.30
N GLY A 605 11.54 -5.42 -11.26
CA GLY A 605 12.73 -6.22 -11.53
C GLY A 605 13.76 -5.46 -12.36
N GLY A 606 14.83 -6.15 -12.74
CA GLY A 606 15.92 -5.59 -13.54
C GLY A 606 16.16 -6.39 -14.79
N THR A 607 16.63 -5.73 -15.85
CA THR A 607 16.82 -6.37 -17.15
C THR A 607 17.92 -7.44 -17.18
N LEU A 608 18.81 -7.47 -16.18
CA LEU A 608 19.90 -8.45 -16.05
C LEU A 608 19.67 -9.43 -14.88
N ASP A 609 18.46 -9.52 -14.33
CA ASP A 609 18.11 -10.45 -13.25
C ASP A 609 17.86 -11.87 -13.78
N GLY A 610 18.95 -12.55 -14.16
CA GLY A 610 18.90 -13.93 -14.63
C GLY A 610 18.05 -14.11 -15.89
N LEU A 611 17.26 -15.18 -15.90
CA LEU A 611 16.32 -15.49 -16.99
C LEU A 611 14.87 -15.09 -16.65
N LYS A 612 14.65 -14.31 -15.58
CA LYS A 612 13.29 -14.03 -15.08
C LYS A 612 12.45 -13.25 -16.07
N SER A 613 13.02 -12.29 -16.80
CA SER A 613 12.30 -11.57 -17.86
C SER A 613 11.75 -12.54 -18.93
N VAL A 614 12.56 -13.51 -19.34
CA VAL A 614 12.19 -14.55 -20.30
C VAL A 614 11.14 -15.50 -19.73
N LYS A 615 11.34 -16.00 -18.50
CA LYS A 615 10.41 -16.92 -17.84
C LYS A 615 9.03 -16.27 -17.60
N ASN A 616 9.02 -15.02 -17.15
CA ASN A 616 7.79 -14.31 -16.82
C ASN A 616 7.06 -13.76 -18.06
N ALA A 617 7.73 -13.63 -19.21
CA ALA A 617 7.18 -12.98 -20.40
C ALA A 617 5.82 -13.55 -20.82
N VAL A 618 5.63 -14.88 -20.75
CA VAL A 618 4.36 -15.52 -21.11
C VAL A 618 3.22 -15.06 -20.21
N GLU A 619 3.43 -15.02 -18.89
CA GLU A 619 2.39 -14.57 -17.96
C GLU A 619 2.20 -13.06 -18.03
N PHE A 620 3.26 -12.26 -18.15
CA PHE A 620 3.13 -10.82 -18.35
C PHE A 620 2.36 -10.47 -19.63
N ASN A 621 2.56 -11.21 -20.73
CA ASN A 621 1.76 -11.04 -21.95
C ASN A 621 0.27 -11.33 -21.72
N ARG A 622 -0.07 -12.31 -20.88
CA ARG A 622 -1.47 -12.59 -20.50
C ARG A 622 -2.07 -11.46 -19.66
N LEU A 623 -1.28 -10.91 -18.74
CA LEU A 623 -1.70 -9.86 -17.80
C LEU A 623 -1.82 -8.49 -18.47
N LEU A 624 -0.85 -8.09 -19.29
CA LEU A 624 -0.78 -6.80 -19.98
C LEU A 624 -1.55 -6.75 -21.31
N GLY A 625 -1.95 -7.92 -21.83
CA GLY A 625 -2.63 -8.03 -23.11
C GLY A 625 -4.01 -7.34 -23.16
N ARG A 626 -4.76 -7.60 -24.22
CA ARG A 626 -6.05 -6.95 -24.55
C ARG A 626 -7.18 -7.08 -23.50
N ARG A 627 -6.98 -7.81 -22.40
CA ARG A 627 -7.97 -7.87 -21.30
C ARG A 627 -7.94 -6.65 -20.39
N GLY A 628 -6.86 -5.85 -20.43
CA GLY A 628 -6.79 -4.60 -19.68
C GLY A 628 -6.84 -4.81 -18.17
N PHE A 629 -6.10 -5.78 -17.63
CA PHE A 629 -5.95 -5.91 -16.18
C PHE A 629 -5.12 -4.74 -15.63
N ASP A 630 -5.36 -4.37 -14.37
CA ASP A 630 -4.61 -3.31 -13.67
C ASP A 630 -3.25 -3.85 -13.23
N VAL A 631 -2.35 -4.02 -14.19
CA VAL A 631 -0.99 -4.54 -14.00
C VAL A 631 0.02 -3.54 -14.51
N THR A 632 1.00 -3.24 -13.66
CA THR A 632 2.19 -2.45 -13.98
C THR A 632 3.43 -3.34 -13.84
N VAL A 633 4.29 -3.37 -14.85
CA VAL A 633 5.59 -4.05 -14.78
C VAL A 633 6.69 -3.02 -14.92
N VAL A 634 7.67 -3.01 -14.01
CA VAL A 634 8.79 -2.09 -14.02
C VAL A 634 10.10 -2.86 -14.15
N GLU A 635 10.88 -2.51 -15.18
CA GLU A 635 12.20 -3.07 -15.43
C GLU A 635 13.29 -1.98 -15.36
N TYR A 636 14.20 -2.11 -14.39
CA TYR A 636 15.36 -1.25 -14.26
C TYR A 636 16.49 -1.64 -15.22
N LEU A 637 17.02 -0.65 -15.93
CA LEU A 637 17.98 -0.86 -17.02
C LEU A 637 19.36 -1.28 -16.48
N GLY A 638 19.81 -2.46 -16.90
CA GLY A 638 21.13 -3.00 -16.57
C GLY A 638 21.28 -3.49 -15.13
N ARG A 639 20.17 -3.64 -14.38
CA ARG A 639 20.19 -4.08 -12.99
C ARG A 639 19.93 -5.58 -12.86
N GLY A 640 20.63 -6.22 -11.91
CA GLY A 640 20.48 -7.63 -11.54
C GLY A 640 19.51 -7.82 -10.37
N GLN A 641 19.62 -8.94 -9.64
CA GLN A 641 18.83 -9.13 -8.44
C GLN A 641 19.23 -8.16 -7.31
N GLU A 642 18.27 -7.39 -6.81
CA GLU A 642 18.45 -6.42 -5.71
C GLU A 642 17.11 -6.09 -5.04
N SER A 643 17.11 -5.18 -4.06
CA SER A 643 15.90 -4.81 -3.31
C SER A 643 15.08 -3.69 -3.96
N TYR A 644 15.62 -2.98 -4.97
CA TYR A 644 14.93 -1.88 -5.66
C TYR A 644 14.36 -0.79 -4.73
N SER A 645 15.10 -0.43 -3.67
CA SER A 645 14.73 0.66 -2.75
C SER A 645 14.43 1.99 -3.45
N ASP A 646 14.99 2.21 -4.64
CA ASP A 646 14.78 3.39 -5.48
C ASP A 646 13.32 3.54 -5.94
N GLU A 647 12.57 2.43 -5.99
CA GLU A 647 11.16 2.40 -6.40
C GLU A 647 10.18 2.72 -5.26
N VAL A 648 10.62 2.66 -4.00
CA VAL A 648 9.74 2.65 -2.82
C VAL A 648 8.73 3.80 -2.79
N LEU A 649 9.14 5.02 -3.19
CA LEU A 649 8.26 6.18 -3.21
C LEU A 649 7.12 6.02 -4.23
N ARG A 650 7.41 5.44 -5.40
CA ARG A 650 6.42 5.17 -6.44
C ARG A 650 5.47 4.05 -6.04
N LEU A 651 5.95 3.08 -5.25
CA LEU A 651 5.07 2.06 -4.67
C LEU A 651 4.02 2.72 -3.75
N PHE A 652 4.41 3.67 -2.90
CA PHE A 652 3.45 4.42 -2.08
C PHE A 652 2.50 5.29 -2.91
N GLU A 653 2.99 5.95 -3.97
CA GLU A 653 2.13 6.68 -4.90
C GLU A 653 1.08 5.75 -5.53
N TRP A 654 1.50 4.57 -6.01
CA TRP A 654 0.59 3.58 -6.57
C TRP A 654 -0.40 3.03 -5.54
N MET A 655 0.05 2.62 -4.35
CA MET A 655 -0.80 2.10 -3.27
C MET A 655 -1.83 3.13 -2.77
N ASN A 656 -1.53 4.43 -2.83
CA ASN A 656 -2.48 5.47 -2.45
C ASN A 656 -3.68 5.59 -3.41
N LEU A 657 -3.57 5.05 -4.62
CA LEU A 657 -4.64 5.03 -5.61
C LEU A 657 -5.51 3.76 -5.51
N LYS A 658 -5.16 2.82 -4.63
CA LYS A 658 -5.80 1.50 -4.58
C LYS A 658 -6.65 1.30 -3.32
N LYS A 659 -7.80 0.69 -3.55
CA LYS A 659 -8.67 0.08 -2.54
C LYS A 659 -9.26 -1.18 -3.13
N ARG A 660 -9.46 -2.19 -2.30
CA ARG A 660 -10.15 -3.42 -2.70
C ARG A 660 -11.65 -3.17 -2.88
N ASN A 661 -12.27 -3.92 -3.79
CA ASN A 661 -13.72 -4.03 -3.86
C ASN A 661 -14.19 -5.28 -3.09
N PHE A 662 -14.68 -5.10 -1.86
CA PHE A 662 -15.17 -6.22 -1.04
C PHE A 662 -16.61 -6.67 -1.38
N TYR A 663 -17.39 -5.84 -2.09
CA TYR A 663 -18.79 -6.11 -2.40
C TYR A 663 -19.08 -6.16 -3.92
N PRO A 664 -18.37 -6.98 -4.72
CA PRO A 664 -18.66 -7.09 -6.15
C PRO A 664 -20.03 -7.75 -6.36
N GLU A 665 -20.86 -7.20 -7.25
CA GLU A 665 -22.15 -7.83 -7.59
C GLU A 665 -21.98 -9.12 -8.40
N GLU A 666 -20.95 -9.19 -9.24
CA GLU A 666 -20.56 -10.40 -9.97
C GLU A 666 -19.06 -10.66 -9.83
N PHE A 667 -18.68 -11.92 -9.66
CA PHE A 667 -17.30 -12.34 -9.77
C PHE A 667 -17.18 -13.74 -10.38
N LYS A 668 -16.04 -13.98 -11.02
CA LYS A 668 -15.60 -15.30 -11.49
C LYS A 668 -14.15 -15.47 -11.06
N ALA A 669 -13.85 -16.60 -10.42
CA ALA A 669 -12.51 -16.94 -9.98
C ALA A 669 -12.15 -18.37 -10.38
N SER A 670 -10.85 -18.60 -10.45
CA SER A 670 -10.22 -19.89 -10.71
C SER A 670 -9.64 -20.39 -9.41
N THR A 671 -9.95 -21.62 -9.02
CA THR A 671 -9.36 -22.26 -7.85
C THR A 671 -8.94 -23.68 -8.22
N PHE A 672 -7.93 -24.18 -7.54
CA PHE A 672 -7.37 -25.49 -7.79
C PHE A 672 -6.82 -26.18 -6.54
N ARG A 673 -6.66 -25.47 -5.41
CA ARG A 673 -6.17 -26.01 -4.14
C ARG A 673 -7.32 -26.10 -3.13
N SER A 674 -7.27 -27.08 -2.24
CA SER A 674 -8.35 -27.33 -1.28
C SER A 674 -8.55 -26.18 -0.29
N PHE A 675 -7.49 -25.41 -0.04
CA PHE A 675 -7.46 -24.27 0.89
C PHE A 675 -7.73 -22.91 0.22
N ASP A 676 -7.90 -22.87 -1.10
CA ASP A 676 -8.30 -21.66 -1.84
C ASP A 676 -9.82 -21.66 -1.99
N ASN A 677 -10.52 -21.51 -0.86
CA ASN A 677 -11.92 -21.90 -0.73
C ASN A 677 -12.90 -20.77 -0.38
N PHE A 678 -12.41 -19.55 -0.19
CA PHE A 678 -13.23 -18.38 0.11
C PHE A 678 -13.04 -17.30 -0.96
N PHE A 679 -14.15 -16.75 -1.48
CA PHE A 679 -14.19 -15.73 -2.52
C PHE A 679 -15.34 -14.75 -2.25
N TRP A 680 -15.05 -13.59 -1.68
CA TRP A 680 -16.03 -12.54 -1.31
C TRP A 680 -17.17 -13.08 -0.43
N TYR A 681 -18.29 -13.48 -1.02
CA TYR A 681 -19.47 -13.98 -0.32
C TYR A 681 -19.72 -15.48 -0.56
N LEU A 682 -18.80 -16.17 -1.23
CA LEU A 682 -18.84 -17.61 -1.47
C LEU A 682 -17.74 -18.29 -0.68
N GLU A 683 -18.11 -19.25 0.15
CA GLU A 683 -17.19 -20.18 0.78
C GLU A 683 -17.55 -21.62 0.39
N VAL A 684 -16.58 -22.35 -0.12
CA VAL A 684 -16.70 -23.78 -0.39
C VAL A 684 -16.12 -24.50 0.82
N ASP A 685 -16.98 -25.06 1.66
CA ASP A 685 -16.56 -25.74 2.88
C ASP A 685 -15.64 -26.92 2.57
N ARG A 686 -16.02 -27.70 1.54
CA ARG A 686 -15.20 -28.78 1.00
C ARG A 686 -15.45 -28.99 -0.49
N PHE A 687 -14.39 -29.09 -1.27
CA PHE A 687 -14.47 -29.45 -2.69
C PHE A 687 -14.75 -30.96 -2.86
N LEU A 688 -15.40 -31.36 -3.96
CA LEU A 688 -15.59 -32.79 -4.24
C LEU A 688 -14.29 -33.42 -4.73
N ASP A 689 -14.16 -34.73 -4.51
CA ASP A 689 -12.96 -35.50 -4.85
C ASP A 689 -12.54 -35.29 -6.32
N GLY A 690 -11.25 -35.01 -6.52
CA GLY A 690 -10.66 -34.81 -7.84
C GLY A 690 -10.92 -33.46 -8.51
N GLN A 691 -11.70 -32.54 -7.90
CA GLN A 691 -11.94 -31.19 -8.45
C GLN A 691 -10.77 -30.23 -8.26
N VAL A 692 -10.02 -30.44 -7.17
CA VAL A 692 -8.85 -29.66 -6.74
C VAL A 692 -7.73 -30.63 -6.38
N LYS A 693 -6.48 -30.18 -6.41
CA LYS A 693 -5.32 -30.95 -5.96
C LYS A 693 -4.38 -30.05 -5.18
N ASP A 694 -3.94 -30.52 -4.03
CA ASP A 694 -2.94 -29.80 -3.24
C ASP A 694 -1.53 -30.07 -3.81
N PRO A 695 -0.56 -29.16 -3.56
CA PRO A 695 0.77 -29.26 -4.16
C PRO A 695 1.48 -30.60 -3.91
N ILE A 696 1.24 -31.25 -2.77
CA ILE A 696 1.85 -32.55 -2.44
C ILE A 696 1.34 -33.69 -3.33
N ASP A 697 0.12 -33.56 -3.87
CA ASP A 697 -0.55 -34.58 -4.69
C ASP A 697 -0.42 -34.28 -6.19
N TRP A 698 0.30 -33.21 -6.55
CA TRP A 698 0.47 -32.82 -7.94
C TRP A 698 1.66 -33.54 -8.57
N GLY A 699 1.36 -34.56 -9.38
CA GLY A 699 2.33 -35.19 -10.27
C GLY A 699 2.51 -34.45 -11.62
N ASN A 700 3.30 -35.01 -12.53
CA ASN A 700 3.64 -34.42 -13.85
C ASN A 700 2.48 -34.30 -14.86
N ARG A 701 1.23 -34.60 -14.48
CA ARG A 701 0.06 -34.52 -15.37
C ARG A 701 -0.76 -33.27 -15.01
N GLY A 702 -0.80 -32.31 -15.95
CA GLY A 702 -1.53 -31.05 -15.79
C GLY A 702 -3.03 -31.22 -15.48
N GLY A 703 -3.63 -30.17 -14.93
CA GLY A 703 -5.03 -30.10 -14.52
C GLY A 703 -5.73 -28.83 -15.02
N ARG A 704 -7.04 -28.73 -14.83
CA ARG A 704 -7.83 -27.52 -15.11
C ARG A 704 -8.31 -26.92 -13.80
N ALA A 705 -8.08 -25.62 -13.62
CA ALA A 705 -8.65 -24.87 -12.50
C ALA A 705 -10.18 -24.93 -12.51
N LEU A 706 -10.77 -25.29 -11.37
CA LEU A 706 -12.20 -25.18 -11.13
C LEU A 706 -12.63 -23.71 -11.23
N LYS A 707 -13.78 -23.47 -11.85
CA LYS A 707 -14.36 -22.12 -11.95
C LYS A 707 -15.45 -21.97 -10.91
N VAL A 708 -15.24 -21.02 -10.00
CA VAL A 708 -16.20 -20.58 -9.00
C VAL A 708 -16.68 -19.17 -9.33
N GLY A 709 -17.82 -18.77 -8.76
CA GLY A 709 -18.33 -17.43 -9.00
C GLY A 709 -19.62 -17.12 -8.27
N GLY A 710 -19.95 -15.84 -8.23
CA GLY A 710 -21.16 -15.30 -7.65
C GLY A 710 -21.82 -14.29 -8.59
N SER A 711 -23.13 -14.18 -8.53
CA SER A 711 -23.89 -13.12 -9.17
C SER A 711 -25.06 -12.68 -8.29
N ILE A 712 -25.22 -11.38 -8.12
CA ILE A 712 -26.34 -10.75 -7.42
C ILE A 712 -27.13 -9.94 -8.43
N ARG A 713 -28.44 -10.18 -8.50
CA ARG A 713 -29.35 -9.46 -9.40
C ARG A 713 -30.48 -8.83 -8.60
N LYS A 714 -30.58 -7.51 -8.65
CA LYS A 714 -31.67 -6.72 -8.10
C LYS A 714 -32.77 -6.60 -9.17
N MET A 715 -33.99 -6.98 -8.83
CA MET A 715 -35.15 -6.96 -9.71
C MET A 715 -35.95 -5.66 -9.52
N ASN A 716 -36.80 -5.32 -10.50
CA ASN A 716 -37.60 -4.09 -10.47
C ASN A 716 -38.59 -4.02 -9.29
N ASP A 717 -39.04 -5.16 -8.78
CA ASP A 717 -39.90 -5.28 -7.59
C ASP A 717 -39.13 -5.16 -6.26
N GLY A 718 -37.83 -4.87 -6.31
CA GLY A 718 -36.93 -4.81 -5.15
C GLY A 718 -36.42 -6.17 -4.68
N LYS A 719 -36.85 -7.28 -5.29
CA LYS A 719 -36.36 -8.62 -4.97
C LYS A 719 -34.89 -8.77 -5.36
N THR A 720 -34.10 -9.43 -4.52
CA THR A 720 -32.70 -9.75 -4.84
C THR A 720 -32.53 -11.26 -5.07
N ILE A 721 -31.86 -11.64 -6.15
CA ILE A 721 -31.49 -13.03 -6.44
C ILE A 721 -29.97 -13.17 -6.33
N VAL A 722 -29.51 -13.99 -5.40
CA VAL A 722 -28.10 -14.35 -5.19
C VAL A 722 -27.86 -15.75 -5.74
N ARG A 723 -26.94 -15.90 -6.68
CA ARG A 723 -26.54 -17.19 -7.24
C ARG A 723 -25.05 -17.41 -7.10
N VAL A 724 -24.67 -18.59 -6.62
CA VAL A 724 -23.25 -19.00 -6.53
C VAL A 724 -22.99 -20.29 -7.29
N ARG A 725 -21.76 -20.45 -7.76
CA ARG A 725 -21.24 -21.66 -8.39
C ARG A 725 -20.00 -22.11 -7.62
N SER A 726 -20.09 -23.29 -6.99
CA SER A 726 -19.06 -23.84 -6.09
C SER A 726 -18.46 -25.16 -6.57
N GLY A 727 -18.81 -25.63 -7.77
CA GLY A 727 -18.41 -26.96 -8.25
C GLY A 727 -19.24 -28.11 -7.67
N GLY A 728 -20.21 -27.85 -6.78
CA GLY A 728 -21.13 -28.87 -6.26
C GLY A 728 -20.76 -29.42 -4.87
N GLY A 729 -19.67 -28.95 -4.27
CA GLY A 729 -19.36 -29.23 -2.86
C GLY A 729 -20.26 -28.46 -1.88
N PRO A 730 -20.28 -28.83 -0.58
CA PRO A 730 -20.96 -28.07 0.46
C PRO A 730 -20.53 -26.60 0.45
N THR A 731 -21.50 -25.70 0.53
CA THR A 731 -21.31 -24.28 0.22
C THR A 731 -21.97 -23.40 1.26
N ILE A 732 -21.25 -22.35 1.67
CA ILE A 732 -21.75 -21.28 2.52
C ILE A 732 -21.82 -20.00 1.68
N VAL A 733 -22.95 -19.32 1.74
CA VAL A 733 -23.17 -18.00 1.14
C VAL A 733 -23.36 -16.98 2.24
N TRP A 734 -22.49 -15.99 2.26
CA TRP A 734 -22.50 -14.90 3.23
C TRP A 734 -23.23 -13.69 2.65
N LEU A 735 -24.01 -12.96 3.46
CA LEU A 735 -24.81 -11.82 2.99
C LEU A 735 -24.60 -10.60 3.87
N SER A 736 -24.52 -9.44 3.22
CA SER A 736 -24.29 -8.13 3.83
C SER A 736 -25.35 -7.14 3.32
N PRO A 737 -25.77 -6.13 4.10
CA PRO A 737 -26.73 -5.12 3.65
C PRO A 737 -26.27 -4.32 2.42
N GLU A 738 -24.96 -4.26 2.16
CA GLU A 738 -24.37 -3.66 0.95
C GLU A 738 -24.68 -4.47 -0.32
N LEU A 739 -24.90 -5.78 -0.17
CA LEU A 739 -25.20 -6.72 -1.25
C LEU A 739 -26.70 -6.96 -1.44
N VAL A 740 -27.47 -6.96 -0.34
CA VAL A 740 -28.91 -7.30 -0.34
C VAL A 740 -29.70 -6.38 0.59
N ASN A 741 -30.97 -6.12 0.25
CA ASN A 741 -31.90 -5.46 1.18
C ASN A 741 -32.70 -6.53 1.95
N PHE A 742 -32.43 -6.68 3.25
CA PHE A 742 -33.09 -7.66 4.13
C PHE A 742 -34.59 -7.38 4.38
N GLU A 743 -35.09 -6.19 4.05
CA GLU A 743 -36.51 -5.84 4.12
C GLU A 743 -37.28 -6.23 2.85
N LYS A 744 -36.56 -6.60 1.78
CA LYS A 744 -37.14 -7.03 0.50
C LYS A 744 -36.99 -8.54 0.32
N PRO A 745 -37.76 -9.17 -0.58
CA PRO A 745 -37.61 -10.60 -0.84
C PRO A 745 -36.20 -10.94 -1.35
N ILE A 746 -35.55 -11.94 -0.75
CA ILE A 746 -34.24 -12.43 -1.15
C ILE A 746 -34.35 -13.91 -1.52
N VAL A 747 -33.72 -14.32 -2.63
CA VAL A 747 -33.62 -15.72 -3.03
C VAL A 747 -32.17 -16.09 -3.25
N VAL A 748 -31.67 -17.03 -2.45
CA VAL A 748 -30.29 -17.54 -2.55
C VAL A 748 -30.32 -18.94 -3.14
N SER A 749 -29.40 -19.22 -4.07
CA SER A 749 -29.22 -20.54 -4.65
C SER A 749 -27.75 -20.86 -4.95
N ALA A 750 -27.33 -22.08 -4.65
CA ALA A 750 -26.06 -22.64 -5.09
C ALA A 750 -26.28 -23.62 -6.26
N THR A 751 -25.40 -23.55 -7.27
CA THR A 751 -25.42 -24.46 -8.42
C THR A 751 -25.20 -25.89 -7.92
N ASN A 752 -26.13 -26.80 -8.23
CA ASN A 752 -26.18 -28.23 -7.83
C ASN A 752 -26.85 -28.56 -6.48
N ALA A 753 -27.26 -27.59 -5.67
CA ALA A 753 -27.94 -27.88 -4.40
C ALA A 753 -29.41 -28.30 -4.54
N GLY A 754 -30.03 -28.12 -5.72
CA GLY A 754 -31.48 -28.36 -6.00
C GLY A 754 -32.45 -27.48 -5.21
N ARG A 755 -32.00 -26.89 -4.10
CA ARG A 755 -32.75 -26.14 -3.10
C ARG A 755 -32.47 -24.64 -3.20
N ARG A 756 -33.50 -23.84 -2.99
CA ARG A 756 -33.40 -22.37 -2.85
C ARG A 756 -33.74 -22.00 -1.42
N VAL A 757 -33.00 -21.05 -0.85
CA VAL A 757 -33.33 -20.44 0.44
C VAL A 757 -33.98 -19.09 0.17
N ARG A 758 -35.13 -18.84 0.81
CA ARG A 758 -35.90 -17.60 0.66
C ARG A 758 -35.79 -16.79 1.94
N ASN A 759 -35.60 -15.48 1.79
CA ASN A 759 -35.59 -14.47 2.85
C ASN A 759 -34.71 -14.85 4.06
N PRO A 760 -33.41 -15.15 3.85
CA PRO A 760 -32.47 -15.29 4.97
C PRO A 760 -32.50 -14.01 5.82
N ARG A 761 -32.47 -14.17 7.14
CA ARG A 761 -32.53 -13.06 8.10
C ARG A 761 -31.14 -12.77 8.67
N PRO A 762 -30.84 -11.52 9.02
CA PRO A 762 -29.66 -11.18 9.79
C PRO A 762 -29.59 -11.96 11.11
N ASP A 763 -28.39 -12.41 11.49
CA ASP A 763 -28.11 -13.13 12.73
C ASP A 763 -26.82 -12.63 13.38
N VAL A 764 -26.92 -12.15 14.61
CA VAL A 764 -25.78 -11.66 15.40
C VAL A 764 -24.74 -12.77 15.63
N GLY A 765 -25.17 -14.03 15.75
CA GLY A 765 -24.24 -15.14 15.94
C GLY A 765 -23.35 -15.38 14.71
N ALA A 766 -23.96 -15.41 13.53
CA ALA A 766 -23.24 -15.48 12.26
C ALA A 766 -22.28 -14.29 12.07
N MET A 767 -22.74 -13.09 12.41
CA MET A 767 -21.94 -11.86 12.32
C MET A 767 -20.71 -11.86 13.23
N LEU A 768 -20.88 -12.22 14.50
CA LEU A 768 -19.76 -12.24 15.43
C LEU A 768 -18.77 -13.36 15.14
N GLU A 769 -19.23 -14.53 14.70
CA GLU A 769 -18.35 -15.63 14.30
C GLU A 769 -17.56 -15.29 13.02
N ASP A 770 -18.19 -14.60 12.07
CA ASP A 770 -17.53 -14.06 10.89
C ASP A 770 -16.39 -13.09 11.25
N VAL A 771 -16.70 -12.07 12.06
CA VAL A 771 -15.70 -11.10 12.53
C VAL A 771 -14.58 -11.80 13.30
N ARG A 772 -14.91 -12.75 14.18
CA ARG A 772 -13.92 -13.49 14.97
C ARG A 772 -12.96 -14.27 14.06
N THR A 773 -13.47 -14.93 13.03
CA THR A 773 -12.68 -15.81 12.15
C THR A 773 -11.91 -15.04 11.08
N ARG A 774 -12.53 -14.07 10.40
CA ARG A 774 -11.87 -13.24 9.37
C ARG A 774 -11.03 -12.10 9.95
N GLY A 775 -11.35 -11.62 11.16
CA GLY A 775 -10.74 -10.43 11.75
C GLY A 775 -11.25 -9.11 11.16
N ASP A 776 -12.27 -9.14 10.29
CA ASP A 776 -12.78 -7.96 9.58
C ASP A 776 -13.98 -7.36 10.30
N ARG A 777 -13.73 -6.28 11.05
CA ARG A 777 -14.77 -5.51 11.76
C ARG A 777 -15.41 -4.42 10.90
N GLN A 778 -14.81 -4.13 9.74
CA GLN A 778 -15.27 -3.08 8.84
C GLN A 778 -16.39 -3.58 7.94
N HIS A 779 -16.31 -4.84 7.52
CA HIS A 779 -17.29 -5.45 6.61
C HIS A 779 -17.85 -6.77 7.16
N PRO A 780 -18.57 -6.76 8.30
CA PRO A 780 -19.11 -7.99 8.87
C PRO A 780 -20.26 -8.53 8.01
N PHE A 781 -20.34 -9.85 7.82
CA PHE A 781 -21.50 -10.46 7.19
C PHE A 781 -22.66 -10.59 8.17
N TRP A 782 -23.86 -10.22 7.73
CA TRP A 782 -25.06 -10.20 8.56
C TRP A 782 -25.80 -11.53 8.58
N ALA A 783 -25.73 -12.31 7.50
CA ALA A 783 -26.41 -13.60 7.42
C ALA A 783 -25.54 -14.67 6.75
N ARG A 784 -25.79 -15.92 7.12
CA ARG A 784 -25.10 -17.11 6.64
C ARG A 784 -26.13 -18.10 6.09
N VAL A 785 -25.94 -18.54 4.84
CA VAL A 785 -26.83 -19.50 4.17
C VAL A 785 -26.03 -20.73 3.77
N GLU A 786 -26.46 -21.90 4.22
CA GLU A 786 -25.75 -23.16 4.02
C GLU A 786 -26.46 -24.05 2.99
N PHE A 787 -25.68 -24.72 2.14
CA PHE A 787 -26.13 -25.71 1.18
C PHE A 787 -25.27 -26.97 1.29
N GLY A 788 -25.89 -28.14 1.48
CA GLY A 788 -25.20 -29.43 1.48
C GLY A 788 -24.27 -29.70 2.67
N LEU A 789 -24.41 -28.94 3.76
CA LEU A 789 -23.77 -29.26 5.04
C LEU A 789 -24.67 -30.23 5.83
N ASP A 790 -24.10 -31.34 6.30
CA ASP A 790 -24.76 -32.24 7.23
C ASP A 790 -24.95 -31.50 8.57
N ARG A 791 -26.20 -31.47 9.07
CA ARG A 791 -26.58 -30.72 10.29
C ARG A 791 -26.43 -31.55 11.55
#